data_AF-A0A509MFN5-F1
#
_entry.id   AF-A0A509MFN5-F1
#
_cell.length_a   1.000
_cell.length_b   1.000
_cell.length_c   1.000
_cell.angle_alpha   90.00
_cell.angle_beta   90.00
_cell.angle_gamma   90.00
#
_symmetry.space_group_name_H-M   'P 1'
#
loop_
_entity.id
_entity.type
_entity.pdbx_description
1 polymer ?
#
loop_
_entity_poly.entity_id
_entity_poly.type
_entity_poly.pdbx_seq_one_letter_code
_entity_poly.pdbx_strand_id
1 'polypeptide(L)'
;MADDPNNDMAPGLYETPLTEELQARVERTGLEATSKPIPAERRDAALSGSVQRTLREHLSALPEAPRKAVYTTNEILRQIAGPSAQLVTDSRGDPLELQSLTDGRPRYATRPLTPLNESTLITNARRDESLAQALNLELATADRVDLLCAFVKWSGIQSIMDTLAMLHEQGVPVRLLTTTYMGATDATAIHRLADELGFQVKVNYNTGTTRLHAKSWMIYRNSGFHTAFIGSSNLSHAAMVDGLEWNVRVSAVNEPALFSKLGTAFDTYWDDPKFEPYLPDRDDERLATSLKQAVAQPGRHFDAAFLDIQPQPHQRIMLDDLAHERQQNFHRNLVVAATGTGKTVLAALDYLRLCGDKPGSLSLLFVAHRKEILEQARSTYAHVLNDANFGELLVGGEHPTEHRHVFASVQSLSRMNLDALDPTAFDVMVIDEFHHAEAATYRRILDHFQPRELLGLTATPERADGVNVASFFGDRIASELRLWDALDGDLLAPFHYFVQWDDTDLRGVKASGGEYQAGELSRLYTDNDGRSRLVLAAMRHRILDPTRMKALAFCVSVEHAHYMADVLSQAGVPSVALSGQSCREIREAAIRDLREGRVACLCTVDLFNEGIDIPSIDTVIMLRPTQSATIFLQQLGRGLRRAPGKSVLTVLDFVGHQREDFSFEPRLRALTGQGRKQLVDSVEKGFSELPAGCEIQFDKMSQKEVLKNVKRQLATTTLRLVNEFADYARRSASPTEYSLRRFLAESGLTLGSIFGRSKFRGEPVEMTFIRHRAGLAATIDVSPTGTYLRGRVRNFAHVDDPARAQAYVALSSPQGPQWDDLGPMQRIAAEMLFYSVWPKGRDQDDQLIGSIRDGLDVLRAHGWFSDELREVMESSVDASRAVFERPGGNLAGTPLMVHGTYRREELLAAIGVGRADGDARMPGDVREGVVWVESTGIGALSVQLEKDSDTFTDSTMYADYAINDTLFHWQSQSATTPGSSSGRRLLGEHAQSFDLALFVRQRGNDDLGKGAPYTFLGLVDLVSYSGSKPISITWRLRRPLPQGLYLAARAAAT
;
A
#
# COMPACT_ATOMS: atom_id res chain seq x y z
N MET A 1 37.79 -33.47 24.17
CA MET A 1 38.95 -32.99 23.39
C MET A 1 38.47 -31.80 22.59
N ALA A 2 39.23 -30.72 22.65
CA ALA A 2 38.87 -29.37 22.26
C ALA A 2 38.77 -29.16 20.74
N ASP A 3 38.20 -28.02 20.38
CA ASP A 3 38.18 -27.35 19.06
C ASP A 3 39.38 -27.70 18.16
N ASP A 4 39.09 -28.15 16.94
CA ASP A 4 39.98 -27.97 15.81
C ASP A 4 39.34 -26.96 14.82
N PRO A 5 39.90 -25.76 14.61
CA PRO A 5 39.40 -24.71 13.71
C PRO A 5 39.39 -25.08 12.21
N ASN A 6 39.54 -26.35 11.86
CA ASN A 6 39.90 -26.80 10.51
C ASN A 6 38.85 -27.61 9.75
N ASN A 7 37.68 -27.87 10.31
CA ASN A 7 36.69 -28.71 9.63
C ASN A 7 35.59 -27.87 8.97
N ASP A 8 35.91 -27.30 7.81
CA ASP A 8 35.23 -26.12 7.28
C ASP A 8 34.53 -26.34 5.94
N MET A 9 34.37 -27.59 5.50
CA MET A 9 33.58 -27.93 4.31
C MET A 9 32.59 -29.06 4.58
N ALA A 10 31.32 -28.80 4.29
CA ALA A 10 30.24 -29.78 4.40
C ALA A 10 30.17 -30.67 3.14
N PRO A 11 29.66 -31.91 3.20
CA PRO A 11 29.36 -32.70 2.01
C PRO A 11 28.39 -31.96 1.07
N GLY A 12 28.76 -31.78 -0.20
CA GLY A 12 27.96 -31.00 -1.16
C GLY A 12 28.62 -30.88 -2.54
N LEU A 13 27.96 -30.18 -3.47
CA LEU A 13 28.49 -29.89 -4.81
C LEU A 13 29.21 -28.53 -4.80
N TYR A 14 30.41 -28.49 -5.38
CA TYR A 14 31.26 -27.30 -5.44
C TYR A 14 31.71 -27.02 -6.88
N GLU A 15 31.55 -25.78 -7.35
CA GLU A 15 32.11 -25.28 -8.62
C GLU A 15 33.13 -24.15 -8.34
N THR A 16 34.25 -24.47 -7.70
CA THR A 16 35.30 -23.48 -7.37
C THR A 16 36.66 -23.99 -7.85
N PRO A 17 37.53 -23.12 -8.42
CA PRO A 17 38.90 -23.48 -8.72
C PRO A 17 39.60 -24.00 -7.45
N LEU A 18 40.31 -25.11 -7.58
CA LEU A 18 41.07 -25.67 -6.47
C LEU A 18 42.30 -24.78 -6.21
N THR A 19 42.26 -24.00 -5.13
CA THR A 19 43.41 -23.22 -4.63
C THR A 19 44.22 -24.05 -3.64
N GLU A 20 45.47 -23.68 -3.37
CA GLU A 20 46.31 -24.36 -2.37
C GLU A 20 45.65 -24.37 -0.99
N GLU A 21 45.01 -23.26 -0.61
CA GLU A 21 44.28 -23.14 0.64
C GLU A 21 43.02 -24.03 0.68
N LEU A 22 42.24 -24.05 -0.41
CA LEU A 22 41.04 -24.89 -0.51
C LEU A 22 41.40 -26.38 -0.51
N GLN A 23 42.46 -26.75 -1.20
CA GLN A 23 42.99 -28.11 -1.21
C GLN A 23 43.41 -28.53 0.20
N ALA A 24 44.16 -27.69 0.90
CA ALA A 24 44.56 -27.96 2.28
C ALA A 24 43.35 -28.07 3.23
N ARG A 25 42.23 -27.39 2.95
CA ARG A 25 40.98 -27.52 3.71
C ARG A 25 40.22 -28.81 3.38
N VAL A 26 40.13 -29.20 2.11
CA VAL A 26 39.53 -30.49 1.67
C VAL A 26 40.24 -31.66 2.36
N GLU A 27 41.58 -31.65 2.36
CA GLU A 27 42.41 -32.70 2.95
C GLU A 27 42.19 -32.87 4.47
N ARG A 28 41.81 -31.79 5.17
CA ARG A 28 41.49 -31.82 6.61
C ARG A 28 40.12 -32.43 6.93
N THR A 29 39.20 -32.49 5.97
CA THR A 29 37.82 -32.97 6.20
C THR A 29 37.67 -34.50 6.21
N GLY A 30 38.62 -35.23 5.60
CA GLY A 30 38.52 -36.69 5.41
C GLY A 30 37.42 -37.14 4.43
N LEU A 31 36.79 -36.20 3.70
CA LEU A 31 35.76 -36.48 2.70
C LEU A 31 36.39 -36.85 1.34
N GLU A 32 35.71 -37.70 0.57
CA GLU A 32 36.15 -38.07 -0.78
C GLU A 32 35.83 -36.95 -1.78
N ALA A 33 36.86 -36.30 -2.32
CA ALA A 33 36.71 -35.19 -3.26
C ALA A 33 36.98 -35.64 -4.71
N THR A 34 36.01 -35.42 -5.59
CA THR A 34 36.19 -35.61 -7.04
C THR A 34 36.41 -34.26 -7.72
N SER A 35 37.58 -34.05 -8.31
CA SER A 35 37.88 -32.86 -9.14
C SER A 35 37.92 -33.23 -10.62
N LYS A 36 37.57 -32.25 -11.47
CA LYS A 36 37.70 -32.37 -12.93
C LYS A 36 38.45 -31.14 -13.46
N PRO A 37 39.25 -31.28 -14.53
CA PRO A 37 39.85 -30.13 -15.19
C PRO A 37 38.79 -29.12 -15.62
N ILE A 38 39.03 -27.83 -15.40
CA ILE A 38 38.14 -26.77 -15.87
C ILE A 38 38.23 -26.75 -17.41
N PRO A 39 37.10 -26.89 -18.14
CA PRO A 39 37.10 -26.82 -19.60
C PRO A 39 37.76 -25.54 -20.09
N ALA A 40 38.47 -25.60 -21.23
CA ALA A 40 39.19 -24.45 -21.77
C ALA A 40 38.29 -23.21 -21.93
N GLU A 41 37.02 -23.42 -22.29
CA GLU A 41 36.00 -22.38 -22.47
C GLU A 41 35.59 -21.66 -21.17
N ARG A 42 35.75 -22.31 -20.00
CA ARG A 42 35.40 -21.74 -18.68
C ARG A 42 36.63 -21.36 -17.84
N ARG A 43 37.84 -21.66 -18.32
CA ARG A 43 39.09 -21.52 -17.56
C ARG A 43 39.35 -20.08 -17.13
N ASP A 44 39.26 -19.16 -18.08
CA ASP A 44 39.61 -17.76 -17.83
C ASP A 44 38.60 -17.10 -16.88
N ALA A 45 37.31 -17.38 -17.05
CA ALA A 45 36.25 -16.91 -16.16
C ALA A 45 36.38 -17.46 -14.73
N ALA A 46 36.72 -18.75 -14.59
CA ALA A 46 36.89 -19.36 -13.28
C ALA A 46 38.11 -18.80 -12.53
N LEU A 47 39.23 -18.61 -13.22
CA LEU A 47 40.45 -18.05 -12.63
C LEU A 47 40.32 -16.55 -12.34
N SER A 48 39.72 -15.77 -13.25
CA SER A 48 39.49 -14.33 -13.03
C SER A 48 38.53 -14.09 -11.87
N GLY A 49 37.50 -14.93 -11.70
CA GLY A 49 36.60 -14.87 -10.56
C GLY A 49 37.30 -15.09 -9.22
N SER A 50 38.33 -15.95 -9.17
CA SER A 50 39.15 -16.14 -7.97
C SER A 50 39.97 -14.89 -7.65
N VAL A 51 40.59 -14.28 -8.66
CA VAL A 51 41.37 -13.04 -8.51
C VAL A 51 40.47 -11.87 -8.07
N GLN A 52 39.28 -11.75 -8.68
CA GLN A 52 38.30 -10.71 -8.36
C GLN A 52 37.85 -10.77 -6.89
N ARG A 53 37.63 -11.98 -6.36
CA ARG A 53 37.22 -12.18 -4.96
C ARG A 53 38.30 -11.66 -3.99
N THR A 54 39.54 -12.09 -4.18
CA THR A 54 40.67 -11.67 -3.32
C THR A 54 40.95 -10.17 -3.43
N LEU A 55 40.87 -9.60 -4.63
CA LEU A 55 41.03 -8.14 -4.83
C LEU A 55 39.92 -7.36 -4.13
N ARG A 56 38.66 -7.82 -4.20
CA ARG A 56 37.52 -7.17 -3.53
C ARG A 56 37.69 -7.15 -2.02
N GLU A 57 38.09 -8.29 -1.43
CA GLU A 57 38.38 -8.40 0.00
C GLU A 57 39.49 -7.42 0.41
N HIS A 58 40.59 -7.36 -0.34
CA HIS A 58 41.71 -6.49 -0.03
C HIS A 58 41.37 -4.99 -0.18
N LEU A 59 40.64 -4.62 -1.23
CA LEU A 59 40.18 -3.24 -1.46
C LEU A 59 39.17 -2.80 -0.39
N SER A 60 38.29 -3.69 0.06
CA SER A 60 37.30 -3.39 1.12
C SER A 60 37.92 -3.22 2.51
N ALA A 61 39.12 -3.75 2.74
CA ALA A 61 39.86 -3.63 3.99
C ALA A 61 40.73 -2.36 4.08
N LEU A 62 40.77 -1.53 3.03
CA LEU A 62 41.52 -0.28 3.03
C LEU A 62 40.79 0.79 3.89
N PRO A 63 41.53 1.65 4.62
CA PRO A 63 40.93 2.79 5.35
C PRO A 63 40.16 3.74 4.41
N GLU A 64 39.11 4.42 4.89
CA GLU A 64 38.24 5.38 4.17
C GLU A 64 38.95 6.67 3.67
N ALA A 65 40.16 6.56 3.12
CA ALA A 65 40.90 7.67 2.52
C ALA A 65 40.88 7.51 0.98
N PRO A 66 40.03 8.26 0.26
CA PRO A 66 39.78 8.07 -1.18
C PRO A 66 41.05 8.08 -2.05
N ARG A 67 42.02 8.94 -1.72
CA ARG A 67 43.31 9.01 -2.43
C ARG A 67 44.15 7.75 -2.31
N LYS A 68 44.12 7.09 -1.14
CA LYS A 68 44.90 5.87 -0.91
C LYS A 68 44.28 4.69 -1.67
N ALA A 69 42.96 4.67 -1.81
CA ALA A 69 42.24 3.68 -2.62
C ALA A 69 42.56 3.86 -4.12
N VAL A 70 42.53 5.08 -4.66
CA VAL A 70 42.90 5.37 -6.06
C VAL A 70 44.37 5.00 -6.33
N TYR A 71 45.28 5.36 -5.43
CA TYR A 71 46.70 4.99 -5.55
C TYR A 71 46.90 3.48 -5.60
N THR A 72 46.30 2.74 -4.65
CA THR A 72 46.42 1.28 -4.57
C THR A 72 45.80 0.61 -5.80
N THR A 73 44.65 1.11 -6.27
CA THR A 73 44.01 0.65 -7.52
C THR A 73 44.93 0.84 -8.72
N ASN A 74 45.55 2.01 -8.86
CA ASN A 74 46.49 2.29 -9.94
C ASN A 74 47.75 1.41 -9.88
N GLU A 75 48.27 1.11 -8.69
CA GLU A 75 49.39 0.17 -8.54
C GLU A 75 49.01 -1.24 -8.98
N ILE A 76 47.83 -1.73 -8.58
CA ILE A 76 47.30 -3.02 -9.02
C ILE A 76 47.12 -3.03 -10.55
N LEU A 77 46.52 -1.98 -11.13
CA LEU A 77 46.32 -1.86 -12.58
C LEU A 77 47.64 -1.88 -13.35
N ARG A 78 48.69 -1.20 -12.84
CA ARG A 78 50.02 -1.22 -13.46
C ARG A 78 50.66 -2.61 -13.42
N GLN A 79 50.45 -3.36 -12.34
CA GLN A 79 50.98 -4.72 -12.21
C GLN A 79 50.23 -5.73 -13.09
N ILE A 80 48.92 -5.58 -13.23
CA ILE A 80 48.07 -6.51 -14.01
C ILE A 80 48.12 -6.21 -15.51
N ALA A 81 47.96 -4.94 -15.91
CA ALA A 81 47.80 -4.53 -17.31
C ALA A 81 49.04 -3.86 -17.92
N GLY A 82 50.14 -3.73 -17.16
CA GLY A 82 51.43 -3.24 -17.64
C GLY A 82 51.42 -1.78 -18.12
N PRO A 83 52.36 -1.38 -19.01
CA PRO A 83 52.48 0.00 -19.50
C PRO A 83 51.25 0.55 -20.24
N SER A 84 50.35 -0.33 -20.68
CA SER A 84 49.08 -0.01 -21.36
C SER A 84 47.89 0.18 -20.42
N ALA A 85 48.08 0.08 -19.10
CA ALA A 85 47.00 0.22 -18.13
C ALA A 85 46.35 1.61 -18.18
N GLN A 86 45.02 1.65 -18.29
CA GLN A 86 44.25 2.88 -18.11
C GLN A 86 44.14 3.18 -16.61
N LEU A 87 44.85 4.22 -16.16
CA LEU A 87 44.88 4.61 -14.75
C LEU A 87 43.66 5.46 -14.38
N VAL A 88 43.15 5.25 -13.18
CA VAL A 88 42.15 6.11 -12.57
C VAL A 88 42.79 7.46 -12.25
N THR A 89 42.14 8.55 -12.64
CA THR A 89 42.64 9.91 -12.42
C THR A 89 42.47 10.34 -10.96
N ASP A 90 43.51 10.98 -10.40
CA ASP A 90 43.48 11.58 -9.06
C ASP A 90 42.89 13.00 -9.15
N SER A 91 41.58 13.14 -8.99
CA SER A 91 40.92 14.44 -8.81
C SER A 91 41.29 15.03 -7.43
N ARG A 92 41.28 16.36 -7.26
CA ARG A 92 41.51 17.02 -5.96
C ARG A 92 40.34 16.80 -4.95
N GLY A 93 39.69 15.64 -4.99
CA GLY A 93 38.50 15.22 -4.24
C GLY A 93 38.26 13.71 -4.40
N ASP A 94 37.01 13.26 -4.29
CA ASP A 94 36.62 11.86 -4.46
C ASP A 94 36.81 11.35 -5.91
N PRO A 95 36.88 10.02 -6.13
CA PRO A 95 36.90 9.42 -7.45
C PRO A 95 35.67 9.84 -8.25
N LEU A 96 35.85 10.26 -9.49
CA LEU A 96 34.76 10.71 -10.36
C LEU A 96 34.42 9.64 -11.39
N GLU A 97 33.12 9.42 -11.60
CA GLU A 97 32.59 8.56 -12.66
C GLU A 97 32.08 9.44 -13.82
N LEU A 98 32.45 9.10 -15.05
CA LEU A 98 31.89 9.77 -16.23
C LEU A 98 30.45 9.30 -16.45
N GLN A 99 29.49 10.16 -16.11
CA GLN A 99 28.07 9.76 -16.13
C GLN A 99 27.39 9.93 -17.49
N SER A 100 27.80 10.92 -18.29
CA SER A 100 27.22 11.19 -19.62
C SER A 100 28.12 12.09 -20.47
N LEU A 101 28.06 11.92 -21.79
CA LEU A 101 28.59 12.85 -22.79
C LEU A 101 27.43 13.27 -23.69
N THR A 102 27.16 14.58 -23.80
CA THR A 102 26.03 15.09 -24.60
C THR A 102 26.49 16.16 -25.57
N ASP A 103 25.79 16.29 -26.69
CA ASP A 103 25.98 17.33 -27.71
C ASP A 103 25.03 18.53 -27.51
N GLY A 104 24.40 18.63 -26.33
CA GLY A 104 23.38 19.63 -26.01
C GLY A 104 21.93 19.20 -26.31
N ARG A 105 21.70 18.01 -26.89
CA ARG A 105 20.35 17.43 -27.02
C ARG A 105 19.92 16.74 -25.73
N PRO A 106 18.65 16.84 -25.29
CA PRO A 106 18.17 16.33 -24.01
C PRO A 106 18.07 14.78 -23.92
N ARG A 107 18.60 14.03 -24.88
CA ARG A 107 18.40 12.57 -25.02
C ARG A 107 18.99 11.73 -23.89
N TYR A 108 19.99 12.24 -23.17
CA TYR A 108 20.64 11.55 -22.04
C TYR A 108 20.41 12.25 -20.69
N ALA A 109 19.39 13.11 -20.60
CA ALA A 109 19.11 13.88 -19.37
C ALA A 109 18.60 13.01 -18.21
N THR A 110 17.89 11.91 -18.54
CA THR A 110 17.32 10.97 -17.57
C THR A 110 18.14 9.67 -17.58
N ARG A 111 18.63 9.23 -16.42
CA ARG A 111 19.44 8.00 -16.29
C ARG A 111 18.61 6.83 -15.74
N PRO A 112 18.91 5.58 -16.14
CA PRO A 112 18.40 4.39 -15.45
C PRO A 112 18.74 4.40 -13.96
N LEU A 113 17.84 3.87 -13.13
CA LEU A 113 18.03 3.74 -11.68
C LEU A 113 19.14 2.73 -11.38
N THR A 114 19.07 1.56 -12.01
CA THR A 114 20.12 0.54 -11.93
C THR A 114 21.34 0.94 -12.80
N PRO A 115 22.57 0.97 -12.24
CA PRO A 115 23.79 1.27 -13.00
C PRO A 115 23.92 0.42 -14.28
N LEU A 116 24.39 1.03 -15.37
CA LEU A 116 24.49 0.37 -16.68
C LEU A 116 25.47 -0.81 -16.71
N ASN A 117 26.40 -0.87 -15.77
CA ASN A 117 27.34 -1.98 -15.63
C ASN A 117 26.77 -3.12 -14.79
N GLU A 118 25.73 -2.93 -13.98
CA GLU A 118 25.22 -3.93 -13.04
C GLU A 118 24.23 -4.92 -13.70
N SER A 119 24.08 -6.12 -13.13
CA SER A 119 23.01 -7.06 -13.51
C SER A 119 22.18 -7.36 -12.28
N THR A 120 20.85 -7.31 -12.41
CA THR A 120 19.94 -7.41 -11.26
C THR A 120 18.68 -8.21 -11.63
N LEU A 121 17.95 -8.66 -10.61
CA LEU A 121 16.65 -9.29 -10.75
C LEU A 121 15.56 -8.24 -10.49
N ILE A 122 14.58 -8.19 -11.38
CA ILE A 122 13.40 -7.32 -11.30
C ILE A 122 12.18 -8.21 -11.14
N THR A 123 11.48 -8.04 -10.01
CA THR A 123 10.35 -8.91 -9.61
C THR A 123 8.99 -8.24 -9.65
N ASN A 124 8.92 -6.95 -10.04
CA ASN A 124 7.74 -6.09 -9.88
C ASN A 124 7.20 -6.04 -8.44
N ALA A 125 8.06 -6.24 -7.44
CA ALA A 125 7.69 -6.11 -6.05
C ALA A 125 7.36 -4.66 -5.67
N ARG A 126 6.57 -4.47 -4.61
CA ARG A 126 6.06 -3.16 -4.16
C ARG A 126 7.13 -2.08 -3.92
N ARG A 127 8.40 -2.47 -3.72
CA ARG A 127 9.52 -1.54 -3.49
C ARG A 127 10.64 -1.64 -4.51
N ASP A 128 10.57 -2.63 -5.41
CA ASP A 128 11.52 -2.76 -6.50
C ASP A 128 11.06 -1.92 -7.69
N GLU A 129 11.99 -1.55 -8.56
CA GLU A 129 11.63 -0.98 -9.86
C GLU A 129 10.75 -1.99 -10.64
N SER A 130 9.57 -1.55 -11.11
CA SER A 130 8.80 -2.38 -12.04
C SER A 130 9.54 -2.48 -13.39
N LEU A 131 9.30 -3.55 -14.14
CA LEU A 131 9.88 -3.68 -15.47
C LEU A 131 9.48 -2.49 -16.37
N ALA A 132 8.24 -2.00 -16.29
CA ALA A 132 7.81 -0.84 -17.07
C ALA A 132 8.59 0.44 -16.72
N GLN A 133 8.85 0.69 -15.43
CA GLN A 133 9.66 1.84 -14.99
C GLN A 133 11.12 1.70 -15.46
N ALA A 134 11.73 0.53 -15.26
CA ALA A 134 13.07 0.25 -15.73
C ALA A 134 13.18 0.45 -17.26
N LEU A 135 12.22 -0.10 -18.02
CA LEU A 135 12.16 0.06 -19.48
C LEU A 135 11.98 1.52 -19.89
N ASN A 136 11.10 2.30 -19.26
CA ASN A 136 10.93 3.72 -19.60
C ASN A 136 12.24 4.51 -19.50
N LEU A 137 13.04 4.27 -18.46
CA LEU A 137 14.33 4.93 -18.28
C LEU A 137 15.42 4.39 -19.21
N GLU A 138 15.44 3.08 -19.44
CA GLU A 138 16.43 2.42 -20.28
C GLU A 138 16.21 2.72 -21.76
N LEU A 139 14.96 2.63 -22.23
CA LEU A 139 14.55 2.94 -23.59
C LEU A 139 14.81 4.41 -23.93
N ALA A 140 14.62 5.34 -22.99
CA ALA A 140 14.91 6.76 -23.21
C ALA A 140 16.36 7.03 -23.64
N THR A 141 17.29 6.12 -23.33
CA THR A 141 18.72 6.24 -23.67
C THR A 141 19.15 5.31 -24.82
N ALA A 142 18.20 4.64 -25.49
CA ALA A 142 18.48 3.65 -26.52
C ALA A 142 18.84 4.28 -27.87
N ASP A 143 19.76 3.64 -28.60
CA ASP A 143 20.09 3.91 -30.00
C ASP A 143 19.53 2.88 -30.97
N ARG A 144 19.14 1.70 -30.46
CA ARG A 144 18.39 0.66 -31.17
C ARG A 144 17.74 -0.25 -30.13
N VAL A 145 16.56 -0.76 -30.45
CA VAL A 145 15.82 -1.69 -29.56
C VAL A 145 15.41 -2.93 -30.34
N ASP A 146 15.73 -4.10 -29.80
CA ASP A 146 15.27 -5.39 -30.30
C ASP A 146 14.35 -6.05 -29.25
N LEU A 147 13.09 -6.27 -29.61
CA LEU A 147 12.03 -6.78 -28.75
C LEU A 147 11.55 -8.13 -29.25
N LEU A 148 11.62 -9.14 -28.41
CA LEU A 148 11.00 -10.44 -28.63
C LEU A 148 9.92 -10.61 -27.58
N CYS A 149 8.67 -10.71 -28.01
CA CYS A 149 7.56 -10.87 -27.08
C CYS A 149 6.47 -11.78 -27.64
N ALA A 150 6.15 -12.84 -26.89
CA ALA A 150 5.13 -13.80 -27.29
C ALA A 150 3.74 -13.16 -27.35
N PHE A 151 3.39 -12.33 -26.36
CA PHE A 151 2.08 -11.66 -26.28
C PHE A 151 2.24 -10.14 -26.20
N VAL A 152 1.57 -9.45 -27.11
CA VAL A 152 1.56 -7.98 -27.16
C VAL A 152 0.14 -7.50 -26.91
N LYS A 153 -0.05 -6.84 -25.76
CA LYS A 153 -1.32 -6.25 -25.33
C LYS A 153 -1.24 -4.74 -25.36
N TRP A 154 -2.34 -4.10 -25.74
CA TRP A 154 -2.43 -2.64 -25.72
C TRP A 154 -2.16 -2.07 -24.32
N SER A 155 -2.66 -2.72 -23.28
CA SER A 155 -2.46 -2.29 -21.89
C SER A 155 -0.99 -2.25 -21.47
N GLY A 156 -0.12 -3.11 -22.04
CA GLY A 156 1.33 -3.03 -21.79
C GLY A 156 1.99 -1.91 -22.57
N ILE A 157 1.60 -1.69 -23.83
CA ILE A 157 2.14 -0.60 -24.64
C ILE A 157 1.84 0.75 -23.99
N GLN A 158 0.64 0.93 -23.44
CA GLN A 158 0.25 2.19 -22.78
C GLN A 158 1.22 2.60 -21.67
N SER A 159 1.70 1.65 -20.86
CA SER A 159 2.64 1.92 -19.75
C SER A 159 4.00 2.47 -20.19
N ILE A 160 4.36 2.33 -21.47
CA ILE A 160 5.62 2.82 -22.06
C ILE A 160 5.39 3.70 -23.30
N MET A 161 4.15 4.11 -23.57
CA MET A 161 3.76 4.74 -24.84
C MET A 161 4.51 6.03 -25.12
N ASP A 162 4.62 6.91 -24.13
CA ASP A 162 5.29 8.21 -24.28
C ASP A 162 6.77 8.03 -24.67
N THR A 163 7.43 7.01 -24.10
CA THR A 163 8.81 6.66 -24.41
C THR A 163 8.94 6.06 -25.80
N LEU A 164 8.01 5.20 -26.22
CA LEU A 164 8.00 4.65 -27.58
C LEU A 164 7.73 5.72 -28.64
N ALA A 165 6.82 6.66 -28.37
CA ALA A 165 6.58 7.82 -29.22
C ALA A 165 7.83 8.70 -29.33
N MET A 166 8.53 8.93 -28.23
CA MET A 166 9.81 9.65 -28.23
C MET A 166 10.89 8.94 -29.06
N LEU A 167 10.98 7.60 -28.99
CA LEU A 167 11.90 6.83 -29.84
C LEU A 167 11.57 7.01 -31.33
N HIS A 168 10.28 7.00 -31.68
CA HIS A 168 9.82 7.22 -33.05
C HIS A 168 10.17 8.63 -33.54
N GLU A 169 9.86 9.67 -32.76
CA GLU A 169 10.20 11.07 -33.07
C GLU A 169 11.72 11.27 -33.27
N GLN A 170 12.53 10.51 -32.55
CA GLN A 170 13.99 10.54 -32.64
C GLN A 170 14.57 9.65 -33.76
N GLY A 171 13.72 8.90 -34.47
CA GLY A 171 14.15 7.98 -35.53
C GLY A 171 14.95 6.78 -35.03
N VAL A 172 14.75 6.35 -33.78
CA VAL A 172 15.42 5.18 -33.21
C VAL A 172 14.79 3.90 -33.75
N PRO A 173 15.56 2.99 -34.38
CA PRO A 173 15.02 1.76 -34.95
C PRO A 173 14.59 0.76 -33.86
N VAL A 174 13.36 0.25 -33.99
CA VAL A 174 12.78 -0.79 -33.13
C VAL A 174 12.34 -2.01 -33.94
N ARG A 175 12.86 -3.19 -33.58
CA ARG A 175 12.53 -4.49 -34.18
C ARG A 175 11.67 -5.33 -33.22
N LEU A 176 10.51 -5.81 -33.66
CA LEU A 176 9.59 -6.63 -32.87
C LEU A 176 9.37 -8.01 -33.51
N LEU A 177 9.64 -9.07 -32.74
CA LEU A 177 9.23 -10.44 -33.04
C LEU A 177 8.06 -10.86 -32.16
N THR A 178 6.98 -11.37 -32.76
CA THR A 178 5.82 -11.88 -32.03
C THR A 178 5.14 -13.08 -32.70
N THR A 179 4.10 -13.64 -32.08
CA THR A 179 3.38 -14.83 -32.58
C THR A 179 1.87 -14.71 -32.36
N THR A 180 1.11 -15.47 -33.16
CA THR A 180 -0.35 -15.62 -33.01
C THR A 180 -0.75 -16.77 -32.07
N TYR A 181 0.23 -17.48 -31.52
CA TYR A 181 0.04 -18.58 -30.57
C TYR A 181 -0.85 -18.15 -29.39
N MET A 182 -1.85 -18.98 -29.04
CA MET A 182 -2.87 -18.75 -27.98
C MET A 182 -3.82 -17.56 -28.18
N GLY A 183 -3.72 -16.79 -29.27
CA GLY A 183 -4.66 -15.70 -29.55
C GLY A 183 -4.63 -14.56 -28.52
N ALA A 184 -3.58 -14.48 -27.70
CA ALA A 184 -3.46 -13.51 -26.61
C ALA A 184 -2.90 -12.15 -27.05
N THR A 185 -2.43 -11.99 -28.28
CA THR A 185 -1.97 -10.69 -28.82
C THR A 185 -3.15 -9.85 -29.33
N ASP A 186 -3.13 -8.54 -29.12
CA ASP A 186 -4.13 -7.63 -29.68
C ASP A 186 -3.72 -7.21 -31.11
N ALA A 187 -4.53 -7.56 -32.12
CA ALA A 187 -4.20 -7.24 -33.52
C ALA A 187 -4.04 -5.72 -33.75
N THR A 188 -4.93 -4.92 -33.15
CA THR A 188 -4.89 -3.46 -33.23
C THR A 188 -3.63 -2.87 -32.58
N ALA A 189 -3.10 -3.52 -31.54
CA ALA A 189 -1.85 -3.08 -30.92
C ALA A 189 -0.66 -3.24 -31.89
N ILE A 190 -0.59 -4.38 -32.60
CA ILE A 190 0.44 -4.63 -33.62
C ILE A 190 0.33 -3.65 -34.79
N HIS A 191 -0.89 -3.38 -35.25
CA HIS A 191 -1.16 -2.37 -36.28
C HIS A 191 -0.58 -1.01 -35.89
N ARG A 192 -0.92 -0.50 -34.70
CA ARG A 192 -0.43 0.82 -34.24
C ARG A 192 1.08 0.87 -34.05
N LEU A 193 1.69 -0.19 -33.52
CA LEU A 193 3.16 -0.25 -33.39
C LEU A 193 3.84 -0.13 -34.77
N ALA A 194 3.32 -0.82 -35.78
CA ALA A 194 3.89 -0.82 -37.12
C ALA A 194 3.61 0.49 -37.88
N ASP A 195 2.36 0.96 -37.87
CA ASP A 195 1.92 2.12 -38.66
C ASP A 195 2.23 3.46 -37.98
N GLU A 196 1.77 3.63 -36.73
CA GLU A 196 1.87 4.91 -36.02
C GLU A 196 3.26 5.14 -35.41
N LEU A 197 3.94 4.06 -34.96
CA LEU A 197 5.25 4.14 -34.30
C LEU A 197 6.41 3.63 -35.16
N GLY A 198 6.15 3.16 -36.38
CA GLY A 198 7.18 2.76 -37.35
C GLY A 198 8.01 1.54 -36.95
N PHE A 199 7.47 0.63 -36.13
CA PHE A 199 8.17 -0.58 -35.72
C PHE A 199 8.34 -1.52 -36.90
N GLN A 200 9.50 -2.16 -37.00
CA GLN A 200 9.66 -3.30 -37.89
C GLN A 200 9.09 -4.53 -37.17
N VAL A 201 7.96 -5.05 -37.64
CA VAL A 201 7.29 -6.19 -36.99
C VAL A 201 7.38 -7.44 -37.87
N LYS A 202 7.78 -8.56 -37.26
CA LYS A 202 7.62 -9.89 -37.86
C LYS A 202 6.78 -10.80 -36.96
N VAL A 203 5.85 -11.52 -37.57
CA VAL A 203 4.87 -12.37 -36.88
C VAL A 203 5.01 -13.82 -37.34
N ASN A 204 5.02 -14.75 -36.39
CA ASN A 204 4.87 -16.17 -36.69
C ASN A 204 3.40 -16.61 -36.57
N TYR A 205 2.83 -16.99 -37.70
CA TYR A 205 1.43 -17.44 -37.84
C TYR A 205 1.23 -18.94 -37.59
N ASN A 206 2.29 -19.73 -37.44
CA ASN A 206 2.20 -21.18 -37.28
C ASN A 206 1.92 -21.59 -35.82
N THR A 207 0.76 -22.21 -35.58
CA THR A 207 0.32 -22.65 -34.24
C THR A 207 0.85 -24.03 -33.82
N GLY A 208 1.44 -24.82 -34.73
CA GLY A 208 1.63 -26.26 -34.54
C GLY A 208 3.06 -26.79 -34.28
N THR A 209 4.15 -26.08 -34.61
CA THR A 209 5.47 -26.74 -34.76
C THR A 209 6.64 -26.12 -33.99
N THR A 210 6.53 -24.89 -33.46
CA THR A 210 7.56 -24.28 -32.60
C THR A 210 6.91 -23.21 -31.72
N ARG A 211 6.96 -23.38 -30.39
CA ARG A 211 6.31 -22.46 -29.44
C ARG A 211 7.28 -21.34 -29.05
N LEU A 212 7.18 -20.18 -29.69
CA LEU A 212 7.92 -18.99 -29.23
C LEU A 212 7.29 -18.48 -27.93
N HIS A 213 7.97 -18.72 -26.80
CA HIS A 213 7.60 -18.22 -25.47
C HIS A 213 8.72 -17.44 -24.80
N ALA A 214 9.74 -17.03 -25.55
CA ALA A 214 10.75 -16.13 -25.02
C ALA A 214 10.18 -14.72 -24.87
N LYS A 215 10.72 -13.98 -23.90
CA LYS A 215 10.45 -12.56 -23.71
C LYS A 215 11.78 -11.89 -23.43
N SER A 216 12.14 -10.94 -24.28
CA SER A 216 13.36 -10.18 -24.07
C SER A 216 13.29 -8.80 -24.68
N TRP A 217 13.87 -7.85 -23.95
CA TRP A 217 14.18 -6.51 -24.44
C TRP A 217 15.68 -6.40 -24.56
N MET A 218 16.19 -5.98 -25.72
CA MET A 218 17.59 -5.68 -25.91
C MET A 218 17.75 -4.22 -26.30
N ILE A 219 18.57 -3.52 -25.53
CA ILE A 219 18.71 -2.06 -25.60
C ILE A 219 20.17 -1.77 -25.92
N TYR A 220 20.37 -1.29 -27.15
CA TYR A 220 21.70 -0.97 -27.67
C TYR A 220 21.97 0.51 -27.53
N ARG A 221 23.24 0.84 -27.25
CA ARG A 221 23.75 2.20 -27.03
C ARG A 221 25.09 2.33 -27.70
N ASN A 222 25.34 3.41 -28.42
CA ASN A 222 26.61 3.65 -29.12
C ASN A 222 27.82 3.74 -28.15
N SER A 223 27.57 3.97 -26.86
CA SER A 223 28.59 3.93 -25.80
C SER A 223 29.15 2.54 -25.49
N GLY A 224 28.50 1.47 -25.97
CA GLY A 224 28.86 0.07 -25.65
C GLY A 224 28.24 -0.46 -24.35
N PHE A 225 27.56 0.39 -23.57
CA PHE A 225 26.85 0.00 -22.35
C PHE A 225 25.45 -0.54 -22.67
N HIS A 226 25.39 -1.66 -23.40
CA HIS A 226 24.14 -2.30 -23.75
C HIS A 226 23.53 -3.05 -22.55
N THR A 227 22.21 -3.12 -22.53
CA THR A 227 21.45 -3.82 -21.49
C THR A 227 20.39 -4.71 -22.13
N ALA A 228 20.07 -5.83 -21.48
CA ALA A 228 18.96 -6.67 -21.89
C ALA A 228 18.11 -7.07 -20.69
N PHE A 229 16.81 -7.21 -20.89
CA PHE A 229 15.88 -7.77 -19.90
C PHE A 229 15.37 -9.10 -20.45
N ILE A 230 15.44 -10.16 -19.64
CA ILE A 230 15.02 -11.51 -20.04
C ILE A 230 14.18 -12.08 -18.92
N GLY A 231 13.00 -12.59 -19.22
CA GLY A 231 12.13 -13.06 -18.17
C GLY A 231 10.83 -13.67 -18.64
N SER A 232 9.90 -13.73 -17.71
CA SER A 232 8.54 -14.22 -17.94
C SER A 232 7.57 -13.12 -18.39
N SER A 233 7.97 -11.84 -18.28
CA SER A 233 7.10 -10.70 -18.60
C SER A 233 6.81 -10.50 -20.07
N ASN A 234 5.53 -10.61 -20.44
CA ASN A 234 5.04 -10.17 -21.76
C ASN A 234 4.81 -8.64 -21.80
N LEU A 235 4.58 -8.10 -23.00
CA LEU A 235 4.19 -6.70 -23.20
C LEU A 235 2.70 -6.53 -22.86
N SER A 236 2.40 -6.63 -21.56
CA SER A 236 1.08 -6.47 -20.99
C SER A 236 1.21 -5.84 -19.61
N HIS A 237 0.25 -5.01 -19.20
CA HIS A 237 0.29 -4.34 -17.89
C HIS A 237 0.52 -5.32 -16.74
N ALA A 238 -0.27 -6.40 -16.73
CA ALA A 238 -0.20 -7.46 -15.73
C ALA A 238 1.18 -8.13 -15.63
N ALA A 239 2.02 -8.06 -16.65
CA ALA A 239 3.33 -8.71 -16.62
C ALA A 239 4.48 -7.69 -16.46
N MET A 240 4.28 -6.43 -16.82
CA MET A 240 5.33 -5.41 -16.70
C MET A 240 5.25 -4.59 -15.41
N VAL A 241 4.11 -4.62 -14.73
CA VAL A 241 3.85 -3.80 -13.53
C VAL A 241 3.34 -4.65 -12.36
N ASP A 242 2.43 -5.59 -12.60
CA ASP A 242 1.60 -6.13 -11.48
C ASP A 242 1.92 -7.57 -11.12
N GLY A 243 2.39 -8.33 -12.11
CA GLY A 243 2.56 -9.77 -12.00
C GLY A 243 3.83 -10.10 -11.25
N LEU A 244 3.75 -11.19 -10.49
CA LEU A 244 4.93 -11.86 -9.93
C LEU A 244 5.73 -12.47 -11.07
N GLU A 245 6.60 -11.66 -11.65
CA GLU A 245 7.36 -11.97 -12.85
C GLU A 245 8.84 -11.88 -12.52
N TRP A 246 9.65 -12.75 -13.09
CA TRP A 246 11.09 -12.69 -12.87
C TRP A 246 11.74 -12.20 -14.15
N ASN A 247 12.38 -11.03 -14.07
CA ASN A 247 13.12 -10.44 -15.16
C ASN A 247 14.56 -10.22 -14.73
N VAL A 248 15.49 -10.87 -15.41
CA VAL A 248 16.92 -10.62 -15.20
C VAL A 248 17.34 -9.51 -16.15
N ARG A 249 17.84 -8.41 -15.57
CA ARG A 249 18.56 -7.38 -16.30
C ARG A 249 20.02 -7.80 -16.44
N VAL A 250 20.49 -7.89 -17.68
CA VAL A 250 21.85 -8.26 -18.06
C VAL A 250 22.57 -7.03 -18.58
N SER A 251 23.74 -6.74 -18.00
CA SER A 251 24.68 -5.73 -18.49
C SER A 251 25.69 -6.37 -19.44
N ALA A 252 25.85 -5.82 -20.64
CA ALA A 252 26.82 -6.30 -21.61
C ALA A 252 28.28 -6.10 -21.17
N VAL A 253 28.54 -5.18 -20.25
CA VAL A 253 29.90 -4.93 -19.74
C VAL A 253 30.32 -6.00 -18.75
N ASN A 254 29.41 -6.48 -17.90
CA ASN A 254 29.68 -7.56 -16.96
C ASN A 254 29.57 -8.94 -17.62
N GLU A 255 28.60 -9.11 -18.51
CA GLU A 255 28.25 -10.41 -19.10
C GLU A 255 28.26 -10.35 -20.66
N PRO A 256 29.40 -10.01 -21.29
CA PRO A 256 29.46 -9.77 -22.75
C PRO A 256 29.13 -11.01 -23.58
N ALA A 257 29.54 -12.20 -23.12
CA ALA A 257 29.25 -13.47 -23.80
C ALA A 257 27.75 -13.79 -23.80
N LEU A 258 27.06 -13.54 -22.68
CA LEU A 258 25.62 -13.75 -22.57
C LEU A 258 24.86 -12.77 -23.45
N PHE A 259 25.21 -11.48 -23.41
CA PHE A 259 24.57 -10.46 -24.25
C PHE A 259 24.76 -10.76 -25.75
N SER A 260 25.97 -11.14 -26.16
CA SER A 260 26.25 -11.53 -27.55
C SER A 260 25.42 -12.74 -27.98
N LYS A 261 25.31 -13.77 -27.13
CA LYS A 261 24.50 -14.95 -27.39
C LYS A 261 23.01 -14.62 -27.55
N LEU A 262 22.49 -13.68 -26.76
CA LEU A 262 21.10 -13.20 -26.90
C LEU A 262 20.89 -12.49 -28.24
N GLY A 263 21.83 -11.63 -28.63
CA GLY A 263 21.78 -10.93 -29.91
C GLY A 263 21.78 -11.90 -31.09
N THR A 264 22.68 -12.89 -31.07
CA THR A 264 22.73 -13.94 -32.09
C THR A 264 21.44 -14.77 -32.12
N ALA A 265 20.86 -15.10 -30.96
CA ALA A 265 19.58 -15.82 -30.89
C ALA A 265 18.43 -14.98 -31.46
N PHE A 266 18.37 -13.69 -31.14
CA PHE A 266 17.39 -12.77 -31.70
C PHE A 266 17.52 -12.67 -33.21
N ASP A 267 18.72 -12.43 -33.74
CA ASP A 267 18.97 -12.31 -35.18
C ASP A 267 18.66 -13.63 -35.92
N THR A 268 18.92 -14.78 -35.30
CA THR A 268 18.52 -16.09 -35.84
C THR A 268 17.01 -16.20 -36.02
N TYR A 269 16.22 -15.73 -35.05
CA TYR A 269 14.76 -15.71 -35.19
C TYR A 269 14.28 -14.61 -36.14
N TRP A 270 14.96 -13.47 -36.16
CA TRP A 270 14.67 -12.37 -37.05
C TRP A 270 14.80 -12.79 -38.52
N ASP A 271 15.81 -13.59 -38.84
CA ASP A 271 16.08 -14.06 -40.21
C ASP A 271 15.42 -15.42 -40.54
N ASP A 272 14.73 -16.05 -39.58
CA ASP A 272 13.99 -17.30 -39.82
C ASP A 272 12.76 -17.02 -40.72
N PRO A 273 12.62 -17.72 -41.87
CA PRO A 273 11.48 -17.57 -42.77
C PRO A 273 10.10 -17.80 -42.14
N LYS A 274 10.02 -18.46 -40.97
CA LYS A 274 8.78 -18.63 -40.21
C LYS A 274 8.24 -17.33 -39.60
N PHE A 275 9.08 -16.31 -39.44
CA PHE A 275 8.68 -14.99 -38.99
C PHE A 275 8.49 -14.09 -40.21
N GLU A 276 7.25 -13.93 -40.61
CA GLU A 276 6.89 -13.14 -41.79
C GLU A 276 6.81 -11.65 -41.43
N PRO A 277 7.35 -10.73 -42.26
CA PRO A 277 7.12 -9.29 -42.09
C PRO A 277 5.62 -8.98 -42.11
N TYR A 278 5.19 -8.21 -41.12
CA TYR A 278 3.82 -7.72 -41.03
C TYR A 278 3.73 -6.32 -41.64
N LEU A 279 2.83 -6.16 -42.60
CA LEU A 279 2.51 -4.89 -43.24
C LEU A 279 1.02 -4.58 -43.00
N PRO A 280 0.68 -3.47 -42.31
CA PRO A 280 -0.71 -3.12 -41.97
C PRO A 280 -1.69 -3.21 -43.14
N ASP A 281 -1.33 -2.62 -44.29
CA ASP A 281 -2.16 -2.61 -45.51
C ASP A 281 -2.49 -3.99 -46.10
N ARG A 282 -1.69 -5.01 -45.77
CA ARG A 282 -1.80 -6.36 -46.36
C ARG A 282 -2.28 -7.40 -45.35
N ASP A 283 -1.81 -7.33 -44.11
CA ASP A 283 -1.83 -8.47 -43.18
C ASP A 283 -2.81 -8.32 -42.00
N ASP A 284 -3.50 -7.19 -41.85
CA ASP A 284 -4.45 -6.91 -40.76
C ASP A 284 -5.53 -7.98 -40.61
N GLU A 285 -6.24 -8.29 -41.70
CA GLU A 285 -7.31 -9.28 -41.70
C GLU A 285 -6.78 -10.69 -41.41
N ARG A 286 -5.59 -11.02 -41.94
CA ARG A 286 -4.92 -12.32 -41.71
C ARG A 286 -4.54 -12.49 -40.25
N LEU A 287 -3.98 -11.44 -39.63
CA LEU A 287 -3.61 -11.42 -38.22
C LEU A 287 -4.83 -11.58 -37.32
N ALA A 288 -5.86 -10.76 -37.53
CA ALA A 288 -7.10 -10.82 -36.75
C ALA A 288 -7.79 -12.19 -36.85
N THR A 289 -7.80 -12.79 -38.04
CA THR A 289 -8.40 -14.11 -38.27
C THR A 289 -7.61 -15.21 -37.57
N SER A 290 -6.28 -15.19 -37.68
CA SER A 290 -5.40 -16.19 -37.06
C SER A 290 -5.49 -16.17 -35.53
N LEU A 291 -5.57 -14.97 -34.93
CA LEU A 291 -5.75 -14.80 -33.48
C LEU A 291 -7.11 -15.34 -33.00
N LYS A 292 -8.21 -15.04 -33.71
CA LYS A 292 -9.56 -15.56 -33.39
C LYS A 292 -9.62 -17.09 -33.46
N GLN A 293 -9.00 -17.68 -34.48
CA GLN A 293 -8.93 -19.14 -34.63
C GLN A 293 -8.14 -19.81 -33.50
N ALA A 294 -7.09 -19.15 -32.99
CA ALA A 294 -6.32 -19.64 -31.85
C ALA A 294 -7.09 -19.59 -30.51
N VAL A 295 -8.02 -18.63 -30.33
CA VAL A 295 -8.90 -18.56 -29.15
C VAL A 295 -10.04 -19.59 -29.21
N ALA A 296 -10.53 -19.92 -30.41
CA ALA A 296 -11.66 -20.82 -30.63
C ALA A 296 -11.38 -22.32 -30.34
N GLN A 297 -10.20 -22.67 -29.81
CA GLN A 297 -9.93 -23.98 -29.21
C GLN A 297 -9.80 -23.91 -27.67
N PRO A 298 -10.90 -23.80 -26.88
CA PRO A 298 -10.84 -23.97 -25.44
C PRO A 298 -11.36 -25.36 -25.03
N GLY A 299 -10.48 -26.15 -24.41
CA GLY A 299 -10.89 -27.31 -23.61
C GLY A 299 -11.39 -26.87 -22.23
N ARG A 300 -12.62 -27.32 -21.91
CA ARG A 300 -13.26 -27.45 -20.58
C ARG A 300 -13.45 -26.17 -19.73
N HIS A 301 -14.68 -25.63 -19.77
CA HIS A 301 -15.26 -24.92 -18.64
C HIS A 301 -15.59 -25.92 -17.51
N PHE A 302 -15.23 -25.59 -16.27
CA PHE A 302 -15.65 -26.29 -15.06
C PHE A 302 -16.89 -25.61 -14.48
N ASP A 303 -17.97 -26.37 -14.30
CA ASP A 303 -19.11 -25.99 -13.46
C ASP A 303 -18.70 -26.02 -11.99
N ALA A 304 -18.91 -24.90 -11.27
CA ALA A 304 -18.62 -24.80 -9.85
C ALA A 304 -19.82 -25.27 -9.01
N ALA A 305 -19.70 -26.45 -8.41
CA ALA A 305 -20.50 -26.88 -7.28
C ALA A 305 -19.97 -26.23 -5.98
N PHE A 306 -20.90 -25.96 -5.05
CA PHE A 306 -20.72 -25.51 -3.66
C PHE A 306 -19.26 -25.43 -3.17
N LEU A 307 -18.66 -24.24 -3.25
CA LEU A 307 -17.38 -23.92 -2.63
C LEU A 307 -17.63 -23.23 -1.30
N ASP A 308 -16.98 -23.74 -0.26
CA ASP A 308 -16.93 -23.16 1.08
C ASP A 308 -16.42 -21.70 1.00
N ILE A 309 -17.23 -20.73 1.41
CA ILE A 309 -16.91 -19.29 1.26
C ILE A 309 -15.95 -18.91 2.39
N GLN A 310 -14.65 -18.90 2.09
CA GLN A 310 -13.62 -18.43 3.01
C GLN A 310 -13.48 -16.89 2.95
N PRO A 311 -13.31 -16.19 4.09
CA PRO A 311 -13.09 -14.75 4.11
C PRO A 311 -11.80 -14.40 3.37
N GLN A 312 -11.88 -13.40 2.48
CA GLN A 312 -10.71 -12.78 1.88
C GLN A 312 -9.86 -12.05 2.94
N PRO A 313 -8.56 -11.79 2.69
CA PRO A 313 -7.67 -11.15 3.67
C PRO A 313 -8.21 -9.84 4.28
N HIS A 314 -8.80 -8.96 3.47
CA HIS A 314 -9.41 -7.71 3.94
C HIS A 314 -10.66 -7.95 4.79
N GLN A 315 -11.49 -8.93 4.42
CA GLN A 315 -12.67 -9.31 5.21
C GLN A 315 -12.24 -9.87 6.56
N ARG A 316 -11.13 -10.60 6.63
CA ARG A 316 -10.59 -11.09 7.90
C ARG A 316 -10.16 -9.94 8.81
N ILE A 317 -9.45 -8.92 8.29
CA ILE A 317 -9.13 -7.69 9.04
C ILE A 317 -10.42 -7.07 9.59
N MET A 318 -11.40 -6.84 8.72
CA MET A 318 -12.66 -6.20 9.12
C MET A 318 -13.45 -6.99 10.16
N LEU A 319 -13.46 -8.32 10.06
CA LEU A 319 -14.11 -9.18 11.05
C LEU A 319 -13.36 -9.20 12.38
N ASP A 320 -12.04 -9.07 12.36
CA ASP A 320 -11.22 -9.02 13.57
C ASP A 320 -11.36 -7.65 14.26
N ASP A 321 -11.46 -6.55 13.50
CA ASP A 321 -11.80 -5.21 14.00
C ASP A 321 -13.20 -5.19 14.65
N LEU A 322 -14.21 -5.80 14.01
CA LEU A 322 -15.56 -5.94 14.57
C LEU A 322 -15.55 -6.77 15.87
N ALA A 323 -14.71 -7.80 15.95
CA ALA A 323 -14.55 -8.57 17.17
C ALA A 323 -13.87 -7.75 18.28
N HIS A 324 -12.88 -6.92 17.94
CA HIS A 324 -12.24 -5.99 18.87
C HIS A 324 -13.24 -5.01 19.49
N GLU A 325 -14.05 -4.34 18.67
CA GLU A 325 -15.08 -3.39 19.15
C GLU A 325 -16.03 -4.05 20.16
N ARG A 326 -16.47 -5.28 19.87
CA ARG A 326 -17.35 -6.04 20.78
C ARG A 326 -16.67 -6.44 22.08
N GLN A 327 -15.36 -6.71 22.08
CA GLN A 327 -14.61 -6.93 23.33
C GLN A 327 -14.53 -5.66 24.20
N GLN A 328 -14.58 -4.49 23.57
CA GLN A 328 -14.70 -3.19 24.25
C GLN A 328 -16.16 -2.85 24.62
N ASN A 329 -17.09 -3.80 24.50
CA ASN A 329 -18.52 -3.64 24.78
C ASN A 329 -19.23 -2.65 23.83
N PHE A 330 -18.71 -2.48 22.60
CA PHE A 330 -19.34 -1.71 21.53
C PHE A 330 -20.10 -2.62 20.57
N HIS A 331 -21.44 -2.53 20.64
CA HIS A 331 -22.37 -3.37 19.87
C HIS A 331 -23.07 -2.65 18.70
N ARG A 332 -22.70 -1.37 18.48
CA ARG A 332 -23.19 -0.56 17.36
C ARG A 332 -21.96 -0.17 16.56
N ASN A 333 -21.78 -0.81 15.41
CA ASN A 333 -20.55 -0.74 14.64
C ASN A 333 -20.82 -0.26 13.21
N LEU A 334 -20.04 0.72 12.76
CA LEU A 334 -20.04 1.22 11.39
C LEU A 334 -18.83 0.67 10.65
N VAL A 335 -19.06 -0.01 9.52
CA VAL A 335 -18.02 -0.47 8.62
C VAL A 335 -18.04 0.35 7.35
N VAL A 336 -16.90 0.94 7.02
CA VAL A 336 -16.66 1.66 5.79
C VAL A 336 -15.90 0.73 4.84
N ALA A 337 -16.47 0.44 3.67
CA ALA A 337 -15.87 -0.50 2.74
C ALA A 337 -16.06 -0.01 1.30
N ALA A 338 -14.97 0.08 0.54
CA ALA A 338 -15.01 0.49 -0.86
C ALA A 338 -16.02 -0.35 -1.68
N THR A 339 -16.71 0.28 -2.62
CA THR A 339 -17.74 -0.41 -3.42
C THR A 339 -17.14 -1.56 -4.21
N GLY A 340 -17.76 -2.74 -4.16
CA GLY A 340 -17.27 -3.93 -4.88
C GLY A 340 -16.38 -4.87 -4.05
N THR A 341 -16.07 -4.54 -2.79
CA THR A 341 -15.22 -5.36 -1.90
C THR A 341 -15.97 -6.46 -1.13
N GLY A 342 -17.26 -6.68 -1.43
CA GLY A 342 -18.06 -7.73 -0.82
C GLY A 342 -18.65 -7.39 0.55
N LYS A 343 -19.17 -6.16 0.75
CA LYS A 343 -19.83 -5.69 1.99
C LYS A 343 -20.88 -6.68 2.51
N THR A 344 -21.69 -7.22 1.60
CA THR A 344 -22.73 -8.19 1.91
C THR A 344 -22.17 -9.54 2.38
N VAL A 345 -21.06 -9.99 1.78
CA VAL A 345 -20.36 -11.22 2.20
C VAL A 345 -19.75 -11.03 3.59
N LEU A 346 -19.13 -9.87 3.85
CA LEU A 346 -18.61 -9.50 5.16
C LEU A 346 -19.70 -9.58 6.24
N ALA A 347 -20.85 -8.95 6.00
CA ALA A 347 -21.96 -8.94 6.95
C ALA A 347 -22.54 -10.35 7.22
N ALA A 348 -22.57 -11.21 6.20
CA ALA A 348 -22.99 -12.61 6.36
C ALA A 348 -21.98 -13.42 7.18
N LEU A 349 -20.68 -13.23 6.96
CA LEU A 349 -19.61 -13.89 7.73
C LEU A 349 -19.56 -13.39 9.19
N ASP A 350 -19.79 -12.10 9.42
CA ASP A 350 -19.91 -11.53 10.76
C ASP A 350 -21.10 -12.10 11.52
N TYR A 351 -22.26 -12.19 10.88
CA TYR A 351 -23.45 -12.84 11.43
C TYR A 351 -23.20 -14.33 11.75
N LEU A 352 -22.50 -15.06 10.87
CA LEU A 352 -22.10 -16.44 11.12
C LEU A 352 -21.18 -16.54 12.36
N ARG A 353 -20.19 -15.64 12.52
CA ARG A 353 -19.34 -15.59 13.72
C ARG A 353 -20.15 -15.33 15.00
N LEU A 354 -21.14 -14.42 14.94
CA LEU A 354 -22.03 -14.14 16.08
C LEU A 354 -22.89 -15.33 16.50
N CYS A 355 -23.28 -16.17 15.53
CA CYS A 355 -24.06 -17.39 15.77
C CYS A 355 -23.24 -18.52 16.44
N GLY A 356 -21.90 -18.44 16.42
CA GLY A 356 -21.01 -19.48 16.94
C GLY A 356 -21.29 -20.85 16.32
N ASP A 357 -21.46 -21.87 17.15
CA ASP A 357 -21.67 -23.26 16.70
C ASP A 357 -23.09 -23.53 16.14
N LYS A 358 -24.00 -22.54 16.15
CA LYS A 358 -25.39 -22.70 15.69
C LYS A 358 -25.76 -21.64 14.64
N PRO A 359 -25.39 -21.84 13.36
CA PRO A 359 -25.75 -20.94 12.26
C PRO A 359 -27.27 -20.70 12.20
N GLY A 360 -27.69 -19.45 12.00
CA GLY A 360 -29.11 -19.07 11.93
C GLY A 360 -29.82 -18.94 13.29
N SER A 361 -29.11 -19.09 14.41
CA SER A 361 -29.73 -19.04 15.75
C SER A 361 -30.26 -17.64 16.12
N LEU A 362 -29.65 -16.57 15.62
CA LEU A 362 -30.00 -15.18 15.93
C LEU A 362 -30.98 -14.59 14.89
N SER A 363 -32.02 -13.90 15.32
CA SER A 363 -32.94 -13.20 14.40
C SER A 363 -32.23 -12.04 13.67
N LEU A 364 -32.56 -11.83 12.38
CA LEU A 364 -31.84 -10.89 11.50
C LEU A 364 -32.82 -9.93 10.80
N LEU A 365 -32.50 -8.64 10.81
CA LEU A 365 -33.11 -7.64 9.93
C LEU A 365 -32.05 -7.00 9.02
N PHE A 366 -32.10 -7.27 7.73
CA PHE A 366 -31.24 -6.64 6.73
C PHE A 366 -32.04 -5.55 5.98
N VAL A 367 -31.56 -4.31 6.02
CA VAL A 367 -32.23 -3.14 5.44
C VAL A 367 -31.43 -2.56 4.30
N ALA A 368 -32.08 -2.35 3.15
CA ALA A 368 -31.51 -1.65 2.00
C ALA A 368 -32.58 -0.81 1.27
N HIS A 369 -32.16 0.05 0.33
CA HIS A 369 -33.08 0.98 -0.35
C HIS A 369 -33.67 0.43 -1.66
N ARG A 370 -33.16 -0.68 -2.22
CA ARG A 370 -33.59 -1.28 -3.50
C ARG A 370 -33.88 -2.77 -3.37
N LYS A 371 -34.85 -3.26 -4.16
CA LYS A 371 -35.27 -4.68 -4.18
C LYS A 371 -34.13 -5.60 -4.64
N GLU A 372 -33.42 -5.21 -5.67
CA GLU A 372 -32.36 -6.02 -6.30
C GLU A 372 -31.20 -6.27 -5.31
N ILE A 373 -30.87 -5.28 -4.47
CA ILE A 373 -29.84 -5.43 -3.41
C ILE A 373 -30.30 -6.42 -2.35
N LEU A 374 -31.59 -6.38 -1.97
CA LEU A 374 -32.15 -7.30 -0.97
C LEU A 374 -32.17 -8.75 -1.46
N GLU A 375 -32.52 -8.98 -2.72
CA GLU A 375 -32.48 -10.31 -3.35
C GLU A 375 -31.06 -10.88 -3.38
N GLN A 376 -30.09 -10.06 -3.78
CA GLN A 376 -28.67 -10.43 -3.80
C GLN A 376 -28.13 -10.71 -2.38
N ALA A 377 -28.52 -9.89 -1.40
CA ALA A 377 -28.13 -10.07 -0.01
C ALA A 377 -28.69 -11.36 0.59
N ARG A 378 -29.99 -11.62 0.39
CA ARG A 378 -30.62 -12.88 0.80
C ARG A 378 -29.91 -14.09 0.22
N SER A 379 -29.61 -14.06 -1.08
CA SER A 379 -28.85 -15.12 -1.74
C SER A 379 -27.47 -15.30 -1.10
N THR A 380 -26.74 -14.23 -0.84
CA THR A 380 -25.40 -14.29 -0.24
C THR A 380 -25.42 -14.90 1.17
N TYR A 381 -26.37 -14.49 2.02
CA TYR A 381 -26.54 -15.08 3.35
C TYR A 381 -26.87 -16.57 3.28
N ALA A 382 -27.76 -16.96 2.37
CA ALA A 382 -28.11 -18.36 2.14
C ALA A 382 -26.89 -19.22 1.77
N HIS A 383 -25.98 -18.69 0.95
CA HIS A 383 -24.74 -19.39 0.59
C HIS A 383 -23.74 -19.48 1.75
N VAL A 384 -23.50 -18.38 2.47
CA VAL A 384 -22.54 -18.34 3.60
C VAL A 384 -22.99 -19.22 4.76
N LEU A 385 -24.29 -19.27 5.05
CA LEU A 385 -24.87 -20.08 6.12
C LEU A 385 -25.14 -21.53 5.68
N ASN A 386 -24.93 -21.85 4.39
CA ASN A 386 -25.27 -23.12 3.79
C ASN A 386 -26.75 -23.53 4.03
N ASP A 387 -27.66 -22.57 3.90
CA ASP A 387 -29.11 -22.73 4.04
C ASP A 387 -29.84 -22.01 2.90
N ALA A 388 -30.33 -22.79 1.93
CA ALA A 388 -31.02 -22.27 0.75
C ALA A 388 -32.35 -21.56 1.05
N ASN A 389 -32.95 -21.80 2.23
CA ASN A 389 -34.22 -21.22 2.65
C ASN A 389 -34.04 -20.00 3.56
N PHE A 390 -32.80 -19.56 3.79
CA PHE A 390 -32.53 -18.46 4.70
C PHE A 390 -33.11 -17.12 4.20
N GLY A 391 -33.90 -16.48 5.06
CA GLY A 391 -34.39 -15.12 4.88
C GLY A 391 -35.67 -14.99 4.04
N GLU A 392 -36.51 -14.03 4.42
CA GLU A 392 -37.76 -13.65 3.73
C GLU A 392 -37.70 -12.19 3.27
N LEU A 393 -38.31 -11.87 2.12
CA LEU A 393 -38.30 -10.53 1.55
C LEU A 393 -39.48 -9.69 2.04
N LEU A 394 -39.22 -8.41 2.31
CA LEU A 394 -40.23 -7.39 2.58
C LEU A 394 -40.03 -6.18 1.65
N VAL A 395 -40.42 -6.37 0.39
CA VAL A 395 -40.31 -5.36 -0.66
C VAL A 395 -41.26 -5.67 -1.82
N GLY A 396 -41.84 -4.63 -2.43
CA GLY A 396 -42.61 -4.79 -3.68
C GLY A 396 -43.88 -5.63 -3.57
N GLY A 397 -44.52 -5.67 -2.38
CA GLY A 397 -45.75 -6.43 -2.14
C GLY A 397 -45.53 -7.83 -1.54
N GLU A 398 -44.28 -8.26 -1.37
CA GLU A 398 -43.93 -9.49 -0.63
C GLU A 398 -44.00 -9.23 0.88
N HIS A 399 -44.47 -10.24 1.63
CA HIS A 399 -44.64 -10.19 3.08
C HIS A 399 -44.03 -11.44 3.74
N PRO A 400 -43.17 -11.28 4.76
CA PRO A 400 -42.62 -12.40 5.52
C PRO A 400 -43.70 -13.12 6.33
N THR A 401 -43.52 -14.41 6.56
CA THR A 401 -44.43 -15.31 7.26
C THR A 401 -43.92 -15.70 8.65
N GLU A 402 -42.61 -15.95 8.78
CA GLU A 402 -41.98 -16.31 10.05
C GLU A 402 -41.42 -15.09 10.79
N HIS A 403 -41.16 -14.00 10.07
CA HIS A 403 -40.66 -12.72 10.60
C HIS A 403 -39.34 -12.82 11.39
N ARG A 404 -38.58 -13.91 11.22
CA ARG A 404 -37.34 -14.18 11.99
C ARG A 404 -36.07 -13.66 11.31
N HIS A 405 -35.96 -13.87 9.99
CA HIS A 405 -34.85 -13.39 9.17
C HIS A 405 -35.43 -12.60 8.00
N VAL A 406 -35.39 -11.27 8.07
CA VAL A 406 -36.14 -10.40 7.16
C VAL A 406 -35.19 -9.49 6.38
N PHE A 407 -35.38 -9.45 5.06
CA PHE A 407 -34.68 -8.57 4.12
C PHE A 407 -35.66 -7.51 3.62
N ALA A 408 -35.59 -6.31 4.18
CA ALA A 408 -36.61 -5.29 4.05
C ALA A 408 -36.13 -4.01 3.36
N SER A 409 -37.01 -3.42 2.56
CA SER A 409 -36.76 -2.08 2.03
C SER A 409 -37.17 -0.99 3.01
N VAL A 410 -36.40 0.10 3.06
CA VAL A 410 -36.72 1.29 3.90
C VAL A 410 -38.13 1.80 3.63
N GLN A 411 -38.54 1.83 2.36
CA GLN A 411 -39.89 2.25 1.96
C GLN A 411 -40.99 1.32 2.48
N SER A 412 -40.76 0.00 2.47
CA SER A 412 -41.76 -0.95 2.95
C SER A 412 -41.88 -0.92 4.47
N LEU A 413 -40.75 -0.81 5.19
CA LEU A 413 -40.75 -0.61 6.65
C LEU A 413 -41.43 0.70 7.04
N SER A 414 -41.17 1.79 6.32
CA SER A 414 -41.76 3.10 6.63
C SER A 414 -43.27 3.18 6.39
N ARG A 415 -43.81 2.31 5.51
CA ARG A 415 -45.26 2.19 5.25
C ARG A 415 -45.97 1.32 6.28
N MET A 416 -45.22 0.51 7.02
CA MET A 416 -45.78 -0.30 8.11
C MET A 416 -45.98 0.52 9.37
N ASN A 417 -46.87 0.04 10.23
CA ASN A 417 -46.97 0.54 11.58
C ASN A 417 -45.83 -0.04 12.42
N LEU A 418 -44.68 0.62 12.44
CA LEU A 418 -43.52 0.18 13.23
C LEU A 418 -43.89 0.01 14.71
N ASP A 419 -44.77 0.83 15.28
CA ASP A 419 -45.20 0.73 16.68
C ASP A 419 -45.91 -0.60 17.01
N ALA A 420 -46.33 -1.37 16.01
CA ALA A 420 -46.92 -2.70 16.18
C ALA A 420 -45.88 -3.83 16.16
N LEU A 421 -44.64 -3.55 15.78
CA LEU A 421 -43.52 -4.49 15.82
C LEU A 421 -42.82 -4.39 17.19
N ASP A 422 -42.33 -5.52 17.68
CA ASP A 422 -41.54 -5.54 18.92
C ASP A 422 -40.17 -4.86 18.65
N PRO A 423 -39.78 -3.83 19.43
CA PRO A 423 -38.47 -3.21 19.35
C PRO A 423 -37.29 -4.21 19.42
N THR A 424 -37.48 -5.34 20.10
CA THR A 424 -36.47 -6.39 20.31
C THR A 424 -36.66 -7.61 19.40
N ALA A 425 -37.49 -7.50 18.35
CA ALA A 425 -37.79 -8.60 17.43
C ALA A 425 -36.56 -9.18 16.70
N PHE A 426 -35.48 -8.42 16.59
CA PHE A 426 -34.28 -8.79 15.85
C PHE A 426 -33.03 -8.66 16.73
N ASP A 427 -32.27 -9.75 16.85
CA ASP A 427 -31.00 -9.81 17.57
C ASP A 427 -29.92 -9.03 16.82
N VAL A 428 -29.89 -9.18 15.49
CA VAL A 428 -28.90 -8.54 14.60
C VAL A 428 -29.62 -7.68 13.58
N MET A 429 -29.20 -6.43 13.44
CA MET A 429 -29.69 -5.52 12.42
C MET A 429 -28.53 -5.05 11.54
N VAL A 430 -28.66 -5.23 10.23
CA VAL A 430 -27.68 -4.78 9.24
C VAL A 430 -28.34 -3.76 8.32
N ILE A 431 -27.71 -2.61 8.13
CA ILE A 431 -28.22 -1.56 7.26
C ILE A 431 -27.15 -1.23 6.21
N ASP A 432 -27.46 -1.50 4.95
CA ASP A 432 -26.61 -1.16 3.82
C ASP A 432 -26.86 0.28 3.33
N GLU A 433 -25.81 0.89 2.77
CA GLU A 433 -25.75 2.32 2.41
C GLU A 433 -26.19 3.24 3.56
N PHE A 434 -25.59 3.03 4.74
CA PHE A 434 -25.91 3.75 5.97
C PHE A 434 -25.73 5.28 5.89
N HIS A 435 -25.04 5.79 4.86
CA HIS A 435 -24.91 7.24 4.65
C HIS A 435 -26.25 7.98 4.46
N HIS A 436 -27.35 7.25 4.25
CA HIS A 436 -28.73 7.78 4.23
C HIS A 436 -29.42 7.86 5.60
N ALA A 437 -28.76 7.47 6.69
CA ALA A 437 -29.37 7.29 8.02
C ALA A 437 -30.08 8.54 8.59
N GLU A 438 -29.67 9.73 8.16
CA GLU A 438 -30.26 11.01 8.59
C GLU A 438 -31.65 11.30 7.99
N ALA A 439 -32.02 10.60 6.92
CA ALA A 439 -33.36 10.75 6.34
C ALA A 439 -34.42 10.35 7.38
N ALA A 440 -35.52 11.11 7.45
CA ALA A 440 -36.58 10.88 8.43
C ALA A 440 -37.11 9.43 8.44
N THR A 441 -37.10 8.77 7.28
CA THR A 441 -37.48 7.35 7.14
C THR A 441 -36.48 6.40 7.79
N TYR A 442 -35.17 6.67 7.71
CA TYR A 442 -34.15 5.86 8.37
C TYR A 442 -34.13 6.08 9.87
N ARG A 443 -34.19 7.35 10.32
CA ARG A 443 -34.30 7.69 11.75
C ARG A 443 -35.45 6.96 12.42
N ARG A 444 -36.63 6.94 11.80
CA ARG A 444 -37.80 6.23 12.35
C ARG A 444 -37.54 4.72 12.58
N ILE A 445 -36.76 4.08 11.71
CA ILE A 445 -36.40 2.67 11.86
C ILE A 445 -35.36 2.50 12.98
N LEU A 446 -34.34 3.36 13.01
CA LEU A 446 -33.25 3.34 14.00
C LEU A 446 -33.72 3.67 15.43
N ASP A 447 -34.71 4.55 15.55
CA ASP A 447 -35.28 4.97 16.84
C ASP A 447 -36.22 3.89 17.42
N HIS A 448 -36.81 3.05 16.56
CA HIS A 448 -37.75 2.01 16.96
C HIS A 448 -37.07 0.70 17.38
N PHE A 449 -36.18 0.14 16.54
CA PHE A 449 -35.56 -1.16 16.82
C PHE A 449 -34.37 -1.04 17.77
N GLN A 450 -34.26 -1.98 18.71
CA GLN A 450 -33.19 -2.09 19.71
C GLN A 450 -32.48 -3.45 19.60
N PRO A 451 -31.75 -3.71 18.50
CA PRO A 451 -31.05 -4.97 18.32
C PRO A 451 -29.89 -5.12 19.30
N ARG A 452 -29.51 -6.37 19.59
CA ARG A 452 -28.30 -6.69 20.36
C ARG A 452 -27.05 -6.26 19.60
N GLU A 453 -27.02 -6.43 18.28
CA GLU A 453 -25.92 -6.03 17.41
C GLU A 453 -26.46 -5.19 16.24
N LEU A 454 -25.93 -3.98 16.05
CA LEU A 454 -26.24 -3.10 14.92
C LEU A 454 -25.00 -2.91 14.05
N LEU A 455 -25.10 -3.26 12.78
CA LEU A 455 -24.04 -3.10 11.79
C LEU A 455 -24.49 -2.14 10.67
N GLY A 456 -23.85 -0.97 10.60
CA GLY A 456 -23.98 -0.07 9.46
C GLY A 456 -22.91 -0.36 8.42
N LEU A 457 -23.29 -0.48 7.15
CA LEU A 457 -22.36 -0.63 6.03
C LEU A 457 -22.46 0.60 5.14
N THR A 458 -21.32 1.22 4.82
CA THR A 458 -21.28 2.33 3.86
C THR A 458 -19.97 2.31 3.08
N ALA A 459 -19.94 2.91 1.90
CA ALA A 459 -18.68 3.20 1.22
C ALA A 459 -18.08 4.55 1.64
N THR A 460 -18.91 5.45 2.19
CA THR A 460 -18.56 6.84 2.43
C THR A 460 -19.24 7.30 3.72
N PRO A 461 -18.50 7.49 4.83
CA PRO A 461 -19.06 7.99 6.09
C PRO A 461 -19.29 9.50 6.04
N GLU A 462 -18.50 10.25 5.25
CA GLU A 462 -18.66 11.70 5.10
C GLU A 462 -19.72 12.04 4.05
N ARG A 463 -20.70 12.87 4.43
CA ARG A 463 -21.71 13.40 3.49
C ARG A 463 -21.26 14.71 2.86
N ALA A 464 -21.82 15.02 1.69
CA ALA A 464 -21.56 16.27 0.97
C ALA A 464 -22.02 17.54 1.72
N ASP A 465 -22.96 17.41 2.67
CA ASP A 465 -23.41 18.49 3.55
C ASP A 465 -22.54 18.65 4.82
N GLY A 466 -21.45 17.88 4.93
CA GLY A 466 -20.49 17.97 6.03
C GLY A 466 -20.88 17.20 7.29
N VAL A 467 -22.01 16.50 7.30
CA VAL A 467 -22.47 15.68 8.45
C VAL A 467 -21.89 14.26 8.34
N ASN A 468 -21.29 13.77 9.42
CA ASN A 468 -20.73 12.42 9.49
C ASN A 468 -21.75 11.44 10.12
N VAL A 469 -22.05 10.34 9.41
CA VAL A 469 -22.97 9.30 9.92
C VAL A 469 -22.37 8.45 11.05
N ALA A 470 -21.08 8.60 11.33
CA ALA A 470 -20.43 8.00 12.51
C ALA A 470 -21.07 8.47 13.83
N SER A 471 -21.75 9.62 13.86
CA SER A 471 -22.47 10.11 15.04
C SER A 471 -23.53 9.13 15.57
N PHE A 472 -24.15 8.33 14.71
CA PHE A 472 -25.08 7.24 15.12
C PHE A 472 -24.39 6.09 15.86
N PHE A 473 -23.05 6.04 15.81
CA PHE A 473 -22.21 5.01 16.39
C PHE A 473 -21.26 5.58 17.47
N GLY A 474 -21.58 6.78 17.99
CA GLY A 474 -20.75 7.46 18.98
C GLY A 474 -19.43 7.98 18.39
N ASP A 475 -19.50 8.49 17.16
CA ASP A 475 -18.40 9.06 16.38
C ASP A 475 -17.26 8.06 16.08
N ARG A 476 -17.57 6.75 16.04
CA ARG A 476 -16.62 5.67 15.76
C ARG A 476 -16.90 4.98 14.43
N ILE A 477 -15.82 4.58 13.77
CA ILE A 477 -15.81 3.67 12.61
C ILE A 477 -15.06 2.41 13.05
N ALA A 478 -15.77 1.29 13.10
CA ALA A 478 -15.25 0.01 13.58
C ALA A 478 -14.14 -0.51 12.67
N SER A 479 -14.39 -0.51 11.36
CA SER A 479 -13.40 -0.90 10.36
C SER A 479 -13.56 -0.08 9.09
N GLU A 480 -12.44 0.22 8.44
CA GLU A 480 -12.41 0.97 7.19
C GLU A 480 -11.49 0.29 6.18
N LEU A 481 -12.05 -0.09 5.01
CA LEU A 481 -11.29 -0.48 3.84
C LEU A 481 -11.43 0.61 2.79
N ARG A 482 -10.39 1.43 2.66
CA ARG A 482 -10.33 2.50 1.68
C ARG A 482 -10.08 1.93 0.28
N LEU A 483 -10.29 2.75 -0.73
CA LEU A 483 -10.12 2.35 -2.14
C LEU A 483 -8.72 1.81 -2.42
N TRP A 484 -7.70 2.48 -1.87
CA TRP A 484 -6.30 2.10 -2.04
C TRP A 484 -6.02 0.66 -1.61
N ASP A 485 -6.40 0.32 -0.39
CA ASP A 485 -6.21 -1.02 0.18
C ASP A 485 -6.97 -2.08 -0.62
N ALA A 486 -8.13 -1.72 -1.18
CA ALA A 486 -8.93 -2.61 -2.00
C ALA A 486 -8.31 -2.89 -3.38
N LEU A 487 -7.61 -1.92 -3.97
CA LEU A 487 -6.85 -2.11 -5.20
C LEU A 487 -5.60 -2.95 -4.94
N ASP A 488 -4.87 -2.63 -3.87
CA ASP A 488 -3.68 -3.34 -3.40
C ASP A 488 -3.95 -4.84 -3.11
N GLY A 489 -5.15 -5.15 -2.64
CA GLY A 489 -5.60 -6.51 -2.35
C GLY A 489 -6.14 -7.28 -3.56
N ASP A 490 -6.02 -6.74 -4.77
CA ASP A 490 -6.54 -7.36 -6.01
C ASP A 490 -8.07 -7.58 -5.98
N LEU A 491 -8.80 -6.80 -5.17
CA LEU A 491 -10.26 -6.95 -4.99
C LEU A 491 -11.05 -6.18 -6.04
N LEU A 492 -10.44 -5.14 -6.59
CA LEU A 492 -10.99 -4.26 -7.59
C LEU A 492 -10.22 -4.42 -8.91
N ALA A 493 -10.82 -3.98 -10.01
CA ALA A 493 -10.10 -3.78 -11.25
C ALA A 493 -9.19 -2.54 -11.08
N PRO A 494 -7.92 -2.61 -11.51
CA PRO A 494 -7.06 -1.44 -11.48
C PRO A 494 -7.56 -0.34 -12.41
N PHE A 495 -7.07 0.88 -12.26
CA PHE A 495 -7.52 2.03 -13.05
C PHE A 495 -6.37 2.84 -13.64
N HIS A 496 -6.57 3.36 -14.86
CA HIS A 496 -5.72 4.38 -15.46
C HIS A 496 -6.48 5.71 -15.45
N TYR A 497 -6.03 6.66 -14.65
CA TYR A 497 -6.66 7.95 -14.44
C TYR A 497 -5.91 9.05 -15.19
N PHE A 498 -6.50 9.52 -16.27
CA PHE A 498 -5.96 10.57 -17.13
C PHE A 498 -6.64 11.90 -16.79
N VAL A 499 -5.87 12.85 -16.29
CA VAL A 499 -6.33 14.21 -15.98
C VAL A 499 -5.88 15.14 -17.09
N GLN A 500 -6.86 15.72 -17.80
CA GLN A 500 -6.62 16.52 -18.99
C GLN A 500 -7.12 17.95 -18.84
N TRP A 501 -6.26 18.89 -19.25
CA TRP A 501 -6.53 20.32 -19.25
C TRP A 501 -7.56 20.66 -20.32
N ASP A 502 -8.67 21.29 -19.93
CA ASP A 502 -9.76 21.67 -20.83
C ASP A 502 -9.89 23.19 -21.06
N ASP A 503 -9.02 23.98 -20.43
CA ASP A 503 -8.95 25.45 -20.53
C ASP A 503 -10.24 26.20 -20.13
N THR A 504 -11.22 25.52 -19.54
CA THR A 504 -12.51 26.14 -19.22
C THR A 504 -12.39 27.03 -17.99
N ASP A 505 -12.84 28.29 -18.09
CA ASP A 505 -12.77 29.23 -16.96
C ASP A 505 -13.99 29.11 -16.03
N LEU A 506 -13.78 28.49 -14.86
CA LEU A 506 -14.82 28.33 -13.83
C LEU A 506 -14.72 29.36 -12.71
N ARG A 507 -13.75 30.29 -12.74
CA ARG A 507 -13.54 31.25 -11.65
C ARG A 507 -14.71 32.22 -11.48
N GLY A 508 -15.42 32.51 -12.58
CA GLY A 508 -16.58 33.41 -12.58
C GLY A 508 -17.92 32.75 -12.23
N VAL A 509 -17.99 31.41 -12.20
CA VAL A 509 -19.24 30.68 -11.97
C VAL A 509 -19.64 30.77 -10.50
N LYS A 510 -20.92 31.06 -10.24
CA LYS A 510 -21.42 31.14 -8.87
C LYS A 510 -21.36 29.77 -8.18
N ALA A 511 -21.00 29.78 -6.91
CA ALA A 511 -21.00 28.57 -6.07
C ALA A 511 -21.74 28.85 -4.76
N SER A 512 -22.45 27.83 -4.26
CA SER A 512 -23.13 27.84 -2.96
C SER A 512 -22.70 26.60 -2.19
N GLY A 513 -22.22 26.78 -0.95
CA GLY A 513 -21.71 25.65 -0.15
C GLY A 513 -20.50 24.93 -0.75
N GLY A 514 -19.75 25.57 -1.66
CA GLY A 514 -18.63 24.95 -2.38
C GLY A 514 -19.00 24.24 -3.68
N GLU A 515 -20.28 24.07 -3.99
CA GLU A 515 -20.73 23.48 -5.27
C GLU A 515 -21.11 24.55 -6.30
N TYR A 516 -20.73 24.33 -7.55
CA TYR A 516 -21.06 25.20 -8.68
C TYR A 516 -22.55 25.19 -9.01
N GLN A 517 -23.10 26.34 -9.38
CA GLN A 517 -24.49 26.45 -9.82
C GLN A 517 -24.69 25.72 -11.16
N ALA A 518 -25.39 24.59 -11.12
CA ALA A 518 -25.53 23.67 -12.26
C ALA A 518 -26.04 24.32 -13.56
N GLY A 519 -26.94 25.29 -13.47
CA GLY A 519 -27.51 25.96 -14.65
C GLY A 519 -26.51 26.87 -15.40
N GLU A 520 -25.67 27.62 -14.68
CA GLU A 520 -24.63 28.46 -15.29
C GLU A 520 -23.51 27.60 -15.88
N LEU A 521 -23.13 26.55 -15.15
CA LEU A 521 -22.13 25.58 -15.58
C LEU A 521 -22.58 24.75 -16.80
N SER A 522 -23.87 24.39 -16.87
CA SER A 522 -24.49 23.70 -18.02
C SER A 522 -24.27 24.48 -19.31
N ARG A 523 -24.65 25.77 -19.31
CA ARG A 523 -24.54 26.64 -20.49
C ARG A 523 -23.09 26.80 -20.93
N LEU A 524 -22.18 27.01 -19.98
CA LEU A 524 -20.75 27.13 -20.27
C LEU A 524 -20.19 25.88 -20.97
N TYR A 525 -20.70 24.70 -20.62
CA TYR A 525 -20.23 23.42 -21.19
C TYR A 525 -20.92 23.08 -22.51
N THR A 526 -22.18 23.45 -22.70
CA THR A 526 -22.90 23.24 -23.97
C THR A 526 -22.53 24.25 -25.05
N ASP A 527 -22.13 25.47 -24.68
CA ASP A 527 -21.74 26.54 -25.63
C ASP A 527 -20.27 26.40 -26.08
N ASN A 528 -19.54 25.39 -25.59
CA ASN A 528 -18.11 25.21 -25.82
C ASN A 528 -17.80 23.96 -26.67
N ASP A 529 -17.94 24.12 -27.99
CA ASP A 529 -17.53 23.11 -28.99
C ASP A 529 -16.03 22.77 -28.91
N GLY A 530 -15.20 23.68 -28.40
CA GLY A 530 -13.77 23.44 -28.15
C GLY A 530 -13.56 22.33 -27.13
N ARG A 531 -14.23 22.40 -25.98
CA ARG A 531 -14.20 21.38 -24.92
C ARG A 531 -14.68 20.03 -25.45
N SER A 532 -15.76 20.01 -26.22
CA SER A 532 -16.34 18.79 -26.81
C SER A 532 -15.34 18.09 -27.75
N ARG A 533 -14.58 18.85 -28.56
CA ARG A 533 -13.51 18.31 -29.40
C ARG A 533 -12.34 17.75 -28.59
N LEU A 534 -11.98 18.39 -27.48
CA LEU A 534 -10.94 17.87 -26.58
C LEU A 534 -11.36 16.53 -25.96
N VAL A 535 -12.62 16.39 -25.54
CA VAL A 535 -13.16 15.12 -25.03
C VAL A 535 -13.04 14.01 -26.07
N LEU A 536 -13.46 14.26 -27.32
CA LEU A 536 -13.35 13.29 -28.40
C LEU A 536 -11.91 12.92 -28.74
N ALA A 537 -10.99 13.91 -28.74
CA ALA A 537 -9.57 13.67 -28.98
C ALA A 537 -8.95 12.81 -27.87
N ALA A 538 -9.24 13.12 -26.61
CA ALA A 538 -8.82 12.34 -25.45
C ALA A 538 -9.28 10.89 -25.54
N MET A 539 -10.55 10.67 -25.86
CA MET A 539 -11.13 9.34 -26.02
C MET A 539 -10.42 8.54 -27.11
N ARG A 540 -10.20 9.13 -28.29
CA ARG A 540 -9.52 8.45 -29.41
C ARG A 540 -8.06 8.10 -29.11
N HIS A 541 -7.38 8.95 -28.35
CA HIS A 541 -5.98 8.75 -27.97
C HIS A 541 -5.82 7.66 -26.90
N ARG A 542 -6.75 7.57 -25.94
CA ARG A 542 -6.61 6.72 -24.74
C ARG A 542 -7.37 5.41 -24.82
N ILE A 543 -8.43 5.33 -25.62
CA ILE A 543 -9.30 4.16 -25.73
C ILE A 543 -9.02 3.45 -27.05
N LEU A 544 -8.80 2.14 -27.00
CA LEU A 544 -8.44 1.33 -28.17
C LEU A 544 -9.50 1.38 -29.27
N ASP A 545 -10.77 1.21 -28.89
CA ASP A 545 -11.94 1.33 -29.78
C ASP A 545 -13.09 2.00 -29.03
N PRO A 546 -13.29 3.32 -29.20
CA PRO A 546 -14.38 4.07 -28.57
C PRO A 546 -15.79 3.57 -28.94
N THR A 547 -15.95 2.81 -30.02
CA THR A 547 -17.27 2.29 -30.46
C THR A 547 -17.67 1.02 -29.70
N ARG A 548 -16.71 0.35 -29.05
CA ARG A 548 -16.91 -0.90 -28.31
C ARG A 548 -16.72 -0.76 -26.80
N MET A 549 -16.29 0.41 -26.34
CA MET A 549 -16.15 0.68 -24.92
C MET A 549 -17.50 0.56 -24.20
N LYS A 550 -17.46 0.33 -22.89
CA LYS A 550 -18.63 0.34 -22.02
C LYS A 550 -18.47 1.47 -21.01
N ALA A 551 -18.91 2.65 -21.41
CA ALA A 551 -18.62 3.89 -20.71
C ALA A 551 -19.81 4.46 -19.92
N LEU A 552 -19.49 5.08 -18.77
CA LEU A 552 -20.38 6.02 -18.08
C LEU A 552 -19.79 7.43 -18.17
N ALA A 553 -20.58 8.39 -18.65
CA ALA A 553 -20.21 9.80 -18.68
C ALA A 553 -21.05 10.59 -17.65
N PHE A 554 -20.37 11.22 -16.68
CA PHE A 554 -21.02 11.99 -15.62
C PHE A 554 -21.09 13.48 -16.00
N CYS A 555 -22.31 13.93 -16.31
CA CYS A 555 -22.59 15.29 -16.76
C CYS A 555 -23.09 16.19 -15.62
N VAL A 556 -23.08 17.50 -15.88
CA VAL A 556 -23.50 18.54 -14.91
C VAL A 556 -25.02 18.66 -14.78
N SER A 557 -25.74 18.53 -15.90
CA SER A 557 -27.18 18.74 -16.00
C SER A 557 -27.79 17.78 -17.03
N VAL A 558 -29.11 17.58 -16.96
CA VAL A 558 -29.83 16.75 -17.95
C VAL A 558 -29.62 17.27 -19.37
N GLU A 559 -29.62 18.59 -19.55
CA GLU A 559 -29.32 19.25 -20.82
C GLU A 559 -27.92 18.89 -21.33
N HIS A 560 -26.90 18.99 -20.47
CA HIS A 560 -25.52 18.62 -20.82
C HIS A 560 -25.39 17.12 -21.14
N ALA A 561 -26.12 16.24 -20.45
CA ALA A 561 -26.13 14.80 -20.75
C ALA A 561 -26.69 14.49 -22.14
N HIS A 562 -27.78 15.15 -22.54
CA HIS A 562 -28.33 15.03 -23.90
C HIS A 562 -27.34 15.57 -24.93
N TYR A 563 -26.81 16.77 -24.71
CA TYR A 563 -25.81 17.38 -25.60
C TYR A 563 -24.60 16.46 -25.83
N MET A 564 -24.03 15.89 -24.77
CA MET A 564 -22.88 14.98 -24.91
C MET A 564 -23.24 13.66 -25.58
N ALA A 565 -24.43 13.10 -25.33
CA ALA A 565 -24.88 11.91 -26.04
C ALA A 565 -25.00 12.16 -27.55
N ASP A 566 -25.46 13.35 -27.95
CA ASP A 566 -25.56 13.75 -29.35
C ASP A 566 -24.17 13.95 -29.97
N VAL A 567 -23.27 14.67 -29.29
CA VAL A 567 -21.87 14.89 -29.73
C VAL A 567 -21.15 13.55 -29.96
N LEU A 568 -21.25 12.62 -29.01
CA LEU A 568 -20.62 11.31 -29.12
C LEU A 568 -21.22 10.48 -30.26
N SER A 569 -22.56 10.48 -30.38
CA SER A 569 -23.25 9.74 -31.45
C SER A 569 -22.89 10.26 -32.84
N GLN A 570 -22.81 11.59 -33.01
CA GLN A 570 -22.34 12.22 -34.25
C GLN A 570 -20.89 11.88 -34.58
N ALA A 571 -20.06 11.67 -33.57
CA ALA A 571 -18.67 11.23 -33.72
C ALA A 571 -18.52 9.72 -33.98
N GLY A 572 -19.61 8.98 -34.12
CA GLY A 572 -19.64 7.53 -34.39
C GLY A 572 -19.63 6.64 -33.15
N VAL A 573 -19.85 7.21 -31.95
CA VAL A 573 -19.88 6.47 -30.67
C VAL A 573 -21.34 6.38 -30.20
N PRO A 574 -22.00 5.21 -30.33
CA PRO A 574 -23.41 5.06 -29.96
C PRO A 574 -23.63 5.41 -28.48
N SER A 575 -24.38 6.47 -28.21
CA SER A 575 -24.51 7.02 -26.86
C SER A 575 -25.95 7.37 -26.51
N VAL A 576 -26.34 7.19 -25.25
CA VAL A 576 -27.70 7.48 -24.77
C VAL A 576 -27.64 8.30 -23.48
N ALA A 577 -28.49 9.32 -23.37
CA ALA A 577 -28.65 10.10 -22.15
C ALA A 577 -29.71 9.50 -21.21
N LEU A 578 -29.43 9.47 -19.92
CA LEU A 578 -30.33 8.98 -18.87
C LEU A 578 -30.39 9.98 -17.70
N SER A 579 -31.58 10.15 -17.13
CA SER A 579 -31.80 11.05 -16.00
C SER A 579 -32.79 10.47 -14.97
N GLY A 580 -32.94 11.15 -13.83
CA GLY A 580 -33.92 10.81 -12.79
C GLY A 580 -35.35 10.65 -13.28
N GLN A 581 -35.66 11.30 -14.41
CA GLN A 581 -37.00 11.32 -15.02
C GLN A 581 -37.22 10.16 -16.01
N SER A 582 -36.17 9.45 -16.41
CA SER A 582 -36.30 8.27 -17.29
C SER A 582 -37.05 7.15 -16.57
N CYS A 583 -38.09 6.59 -17.21
CA CYS A 583 -38.86 5.48 -16.65
C CYS A 583 -38.02 4.20 -16.53
N ARG A 584 -38.51 3.24 -15.74
CA ARG A 584 -37.79 2.00 -15.40
C ARG A 584 -37.45 1.20 -16.65
N GLU A 585 -38.38 1.10 -17.58
CA GLU A 585 -38.27 0.31 -18.81
C GLU A 585 -37.15 0.85 -19.71
N ILE A 586 -37.06 2.17 -19.88
CA ILE A 586 -36.00 2.83 -20.66
C ILE A 586 -34.64 2.59 -20.01
N ARG A 587 -34.56 2.70 -18.68
CA ARG A 587 -33.32 2.49 -17.92
C ARG A 587 -32.82 1.06 -18.05
N GLU A 588 -33.70 0.07 -17.85
CA GLU A 588 -33.37 -1.35 -18.00
C GLU A 588 -32.96 -1.70 -19.43
N ALA A 589 -33.62 -1.11 -20.43
CA ALA A 589 -33.26 -1.28 -21.84
C ALA A 589 -31.87 -0.72 -22.14
N ALA A 590 -31.57 0.51 -21.73
CA ALA A 590 -30.26 1.13 -21.96
C ALA A 590 -29.12 0.40 -21.25
N ILE A 591 -29.36 -0.11 -20.03
CA ILE A 591 -28.39 -0.95 -19.30
C ILE A 591 -28.11 -2.25 -20.06
N ARG A 592 -29.16 -2.91 -20.57
CA ARG A 592 -29.03 -4.13 -21.37
C ARG A 592 -28.27 -3.85 -22.67
N ASP A 593 -28.58 -2.75 -23.34
CA ASP A 593 -27.94 -2.36 -24.59
C ASP A 593 -26.45 -2.03 -24.40
N LEU A 594 -26.07 -1.43 -23.27
CA LEU A 594 -24.66 -1.25 -22.89
C LEU A 594 -23.96 -2.59 -22.64
N ARG A 595 -24.61 -3.54 -21.94
CA ARG A 595 -24.02 -4.87 -21.67
C ARG A 595 -23.76 -5.64 -22.97
N GLU A 596 -24.69 -5.56 -23.91
CA GLU A 596 -24.64 -6.25 -25.20
C GLU A 596 -23.81 -5.51 -26.26
N GLY A 597 -23.32 -4.29 -25.97
CA GLY A 597 -22.47 -3.51 -26.88
C GLY A 597 -23.23 -2.83 -28.02
N ARG A 598 -24.56 -2.68 -27.92
CA ARG A 598 -25.37 -1.86 -28.84
C ARG A 598 -25.19 -0.37 -28.58
N VAL A 599 -24.95 -0.01 -27.32
CA VAL A 599 -24.60 1.33 -26.87
C VAL A 599 -23.21 1.28 -26.25
N ALA A 600 -22.37 2.26 -26.57
CA ALA A 600 -21.01 2.37 -26.05
C ALA A 600 -20.92 3.29 -24.82
N CYS A 601 -21.78 4.31 -24.71
CA CYS A 601 -21.74 5.28 -23.62
C CYS A 601 -23.13 5.62 -23.06
N LEU A 602 -23.25 5.65 -21.73
CA LEU A 602 -24.41 6.23 -21.05
C LEU A 602 -24.03 7.58 -20.41
N CYS A 603 -24.62 8.66 -20.91
CA CYS A 603 -24.47 10.01 -20.35
C CYS A 603 -25.52 10.21 -19.24
N THR A 604 -25.09 10.49 -18.02
CA THR A 604 -25.97 10.52 -16.84
C THR A 604 -25.78 11.76 -15.97
N VAL A 605 -26.85 12.14 -15.28
CA VAL A 605 -26.83 13.09 -14.15
C VAL A 605 -27.50 12.46 -12.95
N ASP A 606 -26.72 12.27 -11.88
CA ASP A 606 -27.14 11.80 -10.54
C ASP A 606 -27.92 10.47 -10.48
N LEU A 607 -28.16 9.80 -11.62
CA LEU A 607 -28.92 8.55 -11.73
C LEU A 607 -28.13 7.31 -11.29
N PHE A 608 -26.80 7.37 -11.42
CA PHE A 608 -25.89 6.23 -11.23
C PHE A 608 -24.88 6.43 -10.09
N ASN A 609 -25.11 7.42 -9.23
CA ASN A 609 -24.32 7.57 -8.02
C ASN A 609 -24.51 6.34 -7.11
N GLU A 610 -25.66 5.65 -7.16
CA GLU A 610 -25.97 4.47 -6.34
C GLU A 610 -26.74 3.37 -7.11
N GLY A 611 -26.44 2.10 -6.82
CA GLY A 611 -27.31 0.95 -7.10
C GLY A 611 -27.43 0.43 -8.55
N ILE A 612 -26.43 0.67 -9.42
CA ILE A 612 -26.27 -0.06 -10.68
C ILE A 612 -25.17 -1.12 -10.54
N ASP A 613 -25.48 -2.35 -10.97
CA ASP A 613 -24.52 -3.45 -11.09
C ASP A 613 -24.23 -3.78 -12.56
N ILE A 614 -23.23 -3.10 -13.14
CA ILE A 614 -22.69 -3.44 -14.46
C ILE A 614 -21.18 -3.61 -14.30
N PRO A 615 -20.70 -4.81 -13.89
CA PRO A 615 -19.28 -5.04 -13.67
C PRO A 615 -18.43 -4.79 -14.93
N SER A 616 -19.04 -4.93 -16.11
CA SER A 616 -18.38 -4.79 -17.41
C SER A 616 -18.08 -3.34 -17.84
N ILE A 617 -18.37 -2.32 -17.04
CA ILE A 617 -17.98 -0.93 -17.35
C ILE A 617 -16.46 -0.85 -17.38
N ASP A 618 -15.86 -0.45 -18.50
CA ASP A 618 -14.41 -0.33 -18.67
C ASP A 618 -13.93 1.12 -18.76
N THR A 619 -14.84 2.08 -18.87
CA THR A 619 -14.52 3.49 -19.08
C THR A 619 -15.41 4.40 -18.21
N VAL A 620 -14.83 5.39 -17.54
CA VAL A 620 -15.54 6.45 -16.83
C VAL A 620 -15.07 7.81 -17.34
N ILE A 621 -16.01 8.66 -17.74
CA ILE A 621 -15.74 10.00 -18.28
C ILE A 621 -16.32 11.03 -17.30
N MET A 622 -15.45 11.80 -16.66
CA MET A 622 -15.83 12.83 -15.69
C MET A 622 -15.91 14.18 -16.39
N LEU A 623 -17.14 14.61 -16.70
CA LEU A 623 -17.41 15.87 -17.42
C LEU A 623 -17.92 16.98 -16.49
N ARG A 624 -17.86 16.79 -15.17
CA ARG A 624 -18.27 17.77 -14.16
C ARG A 624 -17.17 17.99 -13.11
N PRO A 625 -17.00 19.23 -12.62
CA PRO A 625 -16.10 19.52 -11.50
C PRO A 625 -16.66 18.85 -10.24
N THR A 626 -15.93 17.88 -9.70
CA THR A 626 -16.35 17.10 -8.54
C THR A 626 -15.37 17.34 -7.39
N GLN A 627 -15.78 18.17 -6.44
CA GLN A 627 -15.00 18.48 -5.22
C GLN A 627 -15.17 17.42 -4.14
N SER A 628 -16.40 16.89 -3.99
CA SER A 628 -16.72 15.89 -2.98
C SER A 628 -16.00 14.58 -3.28
N ALA A 629 -15.13 14.14 -2.36
CA ALA A 629 -14.49 12.84 -2.43
C ALA A 629 -15.52 11.69 -2.45
N THR A 630 -16.62 11.86 -1.71
CA THR A 630 -17.74 10.91 -1.65
C THR A 630 -18.36 10.67 -3.02
N ILE A 631 -18.77 11.73 -3.72
CA ILE A 631 -19.38 11.62 -5.06
C ILE A 631 -18.36 11.05 -6.05
N PHE A 632 -17.12 11.53 -5.99
CA PHE A 632 -16.04 11.07 -6.86
C PHE A 632 -15.79 9.56 -6.72
N LEU A 633 -15.65 9.05 -5.49
CA LEU A 633 -15.43 7.62 -5.23
C LEU A 633 -16.64 6.77 -5.62
N GLN A 634 -17.86 7.26 -5.39
CA GLN A 634 -19.08 6.55 -5.80
C GLN A 634 -19.15 6.37 -7.32
N GLN A 635 -18.78 7.41 -8.08
CA GLN A 635 -18.74 7.40 -9.54
C GLN A 635 -17.65 6.46 -10.07
N LEU A 636 -16.43 6.60 -9.52
CA LEU A 636 -15.29 5.75 -9.87
C LEU A 636 -15.56 4.28 -9.54
N GLY A 637 -16.13 4.02 -8.36
CA GLY A 637 -16.46 2.68 -7.84
C GLY A 637 -17.39 1.84 -8.72
N ARG A 638 -18.13 2.46 -9.65
CA ARG A 638 -18.93 1.74 -10.67
C ARG A 638 -18.04 1.07 -11.71
N GLY A 639 -16.96 1.73 -12.08
CA GLY A 639 -15.96 1.21 -13.00
C GLY A 639 -14.91 0.32 -12.34
N LEU A 640 -14.84 0.20 -11.01
CA LEU A 640 -13.77 -0.56 -10.34
C LEU A 640 -14.10 -2.04 -10.11
N ARG A 641 -15.29 -2.51 -10.50
CA ARG A 641 -15.65 -3.93 -10.38
C ARG A 641 -14.91 -4.79 -11.39
N ARG A 642 -14.54 -6.01 -11.00
CA ARG A 642 -13.93 -7.00 -11.91
C ARG A 642 -14.96 -7.59 -12.85
N ALA A 643 -14.54 -7.83 -14.10
CA ALA A 643 -15.35 -8.54 -15.09
C ALA A 643 -14.46 -9.33 -16.07
N PRO A 644 -14.94 -10.46 -16.59
CA PRO A 644 -14.23 -11.19 -17.65
C PRO A 644 -13.95 -10.28 -18.86
N GLY A 645 -12.70 -10.29 -19.34
CA GLY A 645 -12.27 -9.49 -20.49
C GLY A 645 -11.93 -8.03 -20.17
N LYS A 646 -12.11 -7.57 -18.93
CA LYS A 646 -11.73 -6.24 -18.48
C LYS A 646 -10.45 -6.31 -17.66
N SER A 647 -9.36 -5.77 -18.20
CA SER A 647 -8.07 -5.70 -17.51
C SER A 647 -7.91 -4.45 -16.64
N VAL A 648 -8.47 -3.33 -17.06
CA VAL A 648 -8.28 -2.01 -16.42
C VAL A 648 -9.50 -1.13 -16.65
N LEU A 649 -9.76 -0.22 -15.71
CA LEU A 649 -10.71 0.88 -15.85
C LEU A 649 -10.00 2.11 -16.41
N THR A 650 -10.41 2.60 -17.58
CA THR A 650 -9.93 3.89 -18.10
C THR A 650 -10.77 5.04 -17.55
N VAL A 651 -10.16 6.04 -16.94
CA VAL A 651 -10.85 7.20 -16.38
C VAL A 651 -10.33 8.46 -17.05
N LEU A 652 -11.22 9.25 -17.65
CA LEU A 652 -10.90 10.53 -18.28
C LEU A 652 -11.53 11.66 -17.45
N ASP A 653 -10.72 12.52 -16.86
CA ASP A 653 -11.18 13.68 -16.08
C ASP A 653 -10.67 15.00 -16.67
N PHE A 654 -11.60 15.91 -16.90
CA PHE A 654 -11.35 17.18 -17.59
C PHE A 654 -11.34 18.32 -16.57
N VAL A 655 -10.19 18.99 -16.47
CA VAL A 655 -9.93 20.03 -15.47
C VAL A 655 -9.68 21.37 -16.15
N GLY A 656 -10.46 22.38 -15.74
CA GLY A 656 -10.27 23.78 -16.13
C GLY A 656 -9.79 24.66 -14.97
N HIS A 657 -9.84 25.98 -15.16
CA HIS A 657 -9.52 26.95 -14.12
C HIS A 657 -10.58 26.93 -13.02
N GLN A 658 -10.22 26.39 -11.86
CA GLN A 658 -11.11 26.32 -10.70
C GLN A 658 -11.12 27.63 -9.91
N ARG A 659 -12.18 27.81 -9.10
CA ARG A 659 -12.23 28.89 -8.10
C ARG A 659 -11.18 28.70 -7.01
N GLU A 660 -10.88 29.76 -6.27
CA GLU A 660 -9.88 29.70 -5.20
C GLU A 660 -10.27 28.75 -4.05
N ASP A 661 -11.56 28.62 -3.77
CA ASP A 661 -12.15 27.77 -2.72
C ASP A 661 -12.28 26.29 -3.12
N PHE A 662 -12.06 25.95 -4.40
CA PHE A 662 -12.12 24.57 -4.87
C PHE A 662 -10.91 23.76 -4.39
N SER A 663 -11.13 22.52 -3.95
CA SER A 663 -10.07 21.64 -3.43
C SER A 663 -9.97 20.30 -4.13
N PHE A 664 -8.78 19.98 -4.63
CA PHE A 664 -8.43 18.67 -5.19
C PHE A 664 -7.90 17.69 -4.13
N GLU A 665 -7.48 18.17 -2.95
CA GLU A 665 -6.86 17.34 -1.90
C GLU A 665 -7.76 16.19 -1.41
N PRO A 666 -9.05 16.39 -1.11
CA PRO A 666 -9.91 15.33 -0.60
C PRO A 666 -10.01 14.15 -1.57
N ARG A 667 -10.25 14.42 -2.86
CA ARG A 667 -10.40 13.36 -3.86
C ARG A 667 -9.09 12.63 -4.15
N LEU A 668 -7.97 13.35 -4.21
CA LEU A 668 -6.67 12.74 -4.49
C LEU A 668 -6.19 11.89 -3.31
N ARG A 669 -6.43 12.32 -2.07
CA ARG A 669 -6.16 11.50 -0.88
C ARG A 669 -7.07 10.28 -0.81
N ALA A 670 -8.33 10.43 -1.19
CA ALA A 670 -9.25 9.30 -1.27
C ALA A 670 -8.82 8.26 -2.32
N LEU A 671 -8.22 8.72 -3.42
CA LEU A 671 -7.61 7.86 -4.44
C LEU A 671 -6.33 7.19 -3.96
N THR A 672 -5.43 7.95 -3.32
CA THR A 672 -4.06 7.47 -3.06
C THR A 672 -3.79 6.93 -1.67
N GLY A 673 -4.69 7.18 -0.71
CA GLY A 673 -4.44 6.89 0.70
C GLY A 673 -3.29 7.71 1.32
N GLN A 674 -2.60 8.55 0.54
CA GLN A 674 -1.37 9.21 0.97
C GLN A 674 -1.63 10.36 1.96
N GLY A 675 -0.63 10.56 2.82
CA GLY A 675 -0.57 11.72 3.68
C GLY A 675 -0.46 13.02 2.90
N ARG A 676 -0.92 14.10 3.52
CA ARG A 676 -0.93 15.46 2.96
C ARG A 676 0.41 15.91 2.35
N LYS A 677 1.54 15.64 3.00
CA LYS A 677 2.87 16.02 2.50
C LYS A 677 3.34 15.14 1.33
N GLN A 678 3.13 13.83 1.43
CA GLN A 678 3.49 12.85 0.38
C GLN A 678 2.74 13.12 -0.93
N LEU A 679 1.49 13.62 -0.83
CA LEU A 679 0.69 13.95 -2.01
C LEU A 679 1.36 15.02 -2.90
N VAL A 680 2.09 15.99 -2.33
CA VAL A 680 2.82 17.00 -3.14
C VAL A 680 3.92 16.34 -3.93
N ASP A 681 4.73 15.54 -3.26
CA ASP A 681 5.88 14.87 -3.87
C ASP A 681 5.39 13.91 -4.96
N SER A 682 4.26 13.23 -4.72
CA SER A 682 3.63 12.35 -5.71
C SER A 682 3.05 13.11 -6.90
N VAL A 683 2.37 14.25 -6.70
CA VAL A 683 1.93 15.08 -7.84
C VAL A 683 3.12 15.61 -8.65
N GLU A 684 4.24 15.97 -8.01
CA GLU A 684 5.45 16.43 -8.72
C GLU A 684 6.16 15.32 -9.50
N LYS A 685 6.26 14.12 -8.91
CA LYS A 685 6.95 12.97 -9.48
C LYS A 685 6.06 12.09 -10.38
N GLY A 686 4.78 12.44 -10.55
CA GLY A 686 3.85 11.69 -11.40
C GLY A 686 3.37 10.37 -10.79
N PHE A 687 3.20 10.31 -9.46
CA PHE A 687 2.64 9.17 -8.73
C PHE A 687 3.38 7.84 -8.96
N SER A 688 4.66 7.80 -8.60
CA SER A 688 5.51 6.59 -8.73
C SER A 688 5.16 5.44 -7.79
N GLU A 689 4.35 5.67 -6.76
CA GLU A 689 4.03 4.74 -5.67
C GLU A 689 2.54 4.35 -5.65
N LEU A 690 1.97 3.94 -6.79
CA LEU A 690 0.58 3.47 -6.90
C LEU A 690 0.47 1.94 -6.75
N PRO A 691 -0.71 1.38 -6.37
CA PRO A 691 -0.97 -0.04 -6.41
C PRO A 691 -0.69 -0.59 -7.79
N ALA A 692 -0.25 -1.86 -7.82
CA ALA A 692 -0.16 -2.62 -9.05
C ALA A 692 -1.44 -2.44 -9.89
N GLY A 693 -1.26 -2.03 -11.13
CA GLY A 693 -2.34 -1.85 -12.10
C GLY A 693 -2.71 -0.40 -12.32
N CYS A 694 -2.42 0.45 -11.33
CA CYS A 694 -2.98 1.78 -11.27
C CYS A 694 -2.00 2.82 -11.79
N GLU A 695 -2.51 3.72 -12.63
CA GLU A 695 -1.74 4.82 -13.18
C GLU A 695 -2.51 6.12 -12.99
N ILE A 696 -1.83 7.20 -12.60
CA ILE A 696 -2.38 8.55 -12.61
C ILE A 696 -1.46 9.42 -13.46
N GLN A 697 -1.98 9.88 -14.61
CA GLN A 697 -1.23 10.72 -15.53
C GLN A 697 -1.89 12.09 -15.67
N PHE A 698 -1.11 13.13 -15.43
CA PHE A 698 -1.49 14.52 -15.68
C PHE A 698 -0.81 15.03 -16.94
N ASP A 699 -1.52 15.78 -17.77
CA ASP A 699 -0.81 16.65 -18.72
C ASP A 699 -0.07 17.78 -17.96
N LYS A 700 0.92 18.40 -18.61
CA LYS A 700 1.80 19.41 -18.02
C LYS A 700 1.03 20.58 -17.39
N MET A 701 -0.07 21.02 -18.00
CA MET A 701 -0.85 22.15 -17.50
C MET A 701 -1.73 21.75 -16.33
N SER A 702 -2.40 20.60 -16.42
CA SER A 702 -3.18 20.04 -15.30
C SER A 702 -2.31 19.80 -14.07
N GLN A 703 -1.12 19.22 -14.24
CA GLN A 703 -0.18 18.96 -13.14
C GLN A 703 0.18 20.26 -12.40
N LYS A 704 0.50 21.32 -13.15
CA LYS A 704 0.86 22.62 -12.59
C LYS A 704 -0.28 23.25 -11.78
N GLU A 705 -1.51 23.21 -12.30
CA GLU A 705 -2.67 23.82 -11.63
C GLU A 705 -3.10 23.03 -10.39
N VAL A 706 -3.13 21.70 -10.49
CA VAL A 706 -3.43 20.82 -9.35
C VAL A 706 -2.35 20.96 -8.26
N LEU A 707 -1.07 20.97 -8.63
CA LEU A 707 0.03 21.15 -7.67
C LEU A 707 -0.05 22.49 -6.95
N LYS A 708 -0.36 23.58 -7.66
CA LYS A 708 -0.57 24.91 -7.08
C LYS A 708 -1.73 24.89 -6.08
N ASN A 709 -2.85 24.24 -6.42
CA ASN A 709 -4.00 24.11 -5.54
C ASN A 709 -3.67 23.32 -4.26
N VAL A 710 -3.03 22.16 -4.40
CA VAL A 710 -2.66 21.25 -3.31
C VAL A 710 -1.60 21.89 -2.39
N LYS A 711 -0.50 22.46 -2.92
CA LYS A 711 0.52 23.15 -2.11
C LYS A 711 -0.06 24.29 -1.26
N ARG A 712 -0.96 25.08 -1.84
CA ARG A 712 -1.65 26.17 -1.13
C ARG A 712 -2.48 25.66 0.05
N GLN A 713 -3.11 24.49 -0.09
CA GLN A 713 -3.89 23.88 0.99
C GLN A 713 -3.02 23.26 2.08
N LEU A 714 -1.81 22.80 1.73
CA LEU A 714 -0.88 22.11 2.62
C LEU A 714 0.00 22.99 3.49
N ALA A 715 0.05 24.29 3.21
CA ALA A 715 0.64 25.28 4.11
C ALA A 715 -0.20 25.40 5.41
N THR A 716 -0.16 24.36 6.25
CA THR A 716 -0.80 24.33 7.56
C THR A 716 0.23 24.76 8.59
N THR A 717 0.41 26.08 8.74
CA THR A 717 1.25 26.65 9.81
C THR A 717 0.71 26.22 11.18
N THR A 718 1.54 26.11 12.22
CA THR A 718 1.06 25.87 13.61
C THR A 718 -0.03 26.88 14.02
N LEU A 719 0.04 28.11 13.48
CA LEU A 719 -0.99 29.12 13.62
C LEU A 719 -2.35 28.71 13.02
N ARG A 720 -2.37 28.00 11.88
CA ARG A 720 -3.60 27.48 11.28
C ARG A 720 -4.21 26.39 12.15
N LEU A 721 -3.40 25.48 12.70
CA LEU A 721 -3.87 24.46 13.65
C LEU A 721 -4.50 25.08 14.90
N VAL A 722 -3.86 26.10 15.46
CA VAL A 722 -4.39 26.87 16.61
C VAL A 722 -5.72 27.53 16.25
N ASN A 723 -5.81 28.18 15.09
CA ASN A 723 -7.03 28.84 14.65
C ASN A 723 -8.16 27.84 14.40
N GLU A 724 -7.86 26.72 13.74
CA GLU A 724 -8.81 25.66 13.45
C GLU A 724 -9.35 25.05 14.75
N PHE A 725 -8.48 24.71 15.71
CA PHE A 725 -8.90 24.26 17.04
C PHE A 725 -9.79 25.30 17.74
N ALA A 726 -9.40 26.58 17.70
CA ALA A 726 -10.19 27.65 18.31
C ALA A 726 -11.57 27.80 17.67
N ASP A 727 -11.68 27.62 16.35
CA ASP A 727 -12.95 27.71 15.62
C ASP A 727 -13.89 26.55 15.95
N TYR A 728 -13.39 25.31 16.00
CA TYR A 728 -14.20 24.16 16.43
C TYR A 728 -14.63 24.29 17.89
N ALA A 729 -13.70 24.64 18.78
CA ALA A 729 -14.00 24.84 20.20
C ALA A 729 -15.09 25.91 20.40
N ARG A 730 -15.00 27.05 19.70
CA ARG A 730 -16.00 28.13 19.77
C ARG A 730 -17.39 27.73 19.26
N ARG A 731 -17.49 26.77 18.34
CA ARG A 731 -18.76 26.24 17.84
C ARG A 731 -19.37 25.19 18.78
N SER A 732 -18.58 24.63 19.68
CA SER A 732 -19.05 23.68 20.67
C SER A 732 -19.81 24.36 21.81
N ALA A 733 -20.72 23.62 22.47
CA ALA A 733 -21.49 24.13 23.61
C ALA A 733 -20.61 24.54 24.81
N SER A 734 -19.44 23.90 24.97
CA SER A 734 -18.46 24.16 26.04
C SER A 734 -17.05 24.37 25.47
N PRO A 735 -16.68 25.58 25.02
CA PRO A 735 -15.40 25.84 24.36
C PRO A 735 -14.15 25.53 25.20
N THR A 736 -14.23 25.65 26.52
CA THR A 736 -13.12 25.38 27.44
C THR A 736 -12.94 23.89 27.74
N GLU A 737 -13.98 23.08 27.55
CA GLU A 737 -13.99 21.62 27.77
C GLU A 737 -13.85 20.83 26.47
N TYR A 738 -13.60 21.52 25.35
CA TYR A 738 -13.46 20.90 24.04
C TYR A 738 -12.26 19.95 24.01
N SER A 739 -12.47 18.65 23.79
CA SER A 739 -11.43 17.61 23.92
C SER A 739 -10.61 17.40 22.66
N LEU A 740 -9.37 16.89 22.81
CA LEU A 740 -8.55 16.44 21.68
C LEU A 740 -9.27 15.40 20.81
N ARG A 741 -9.90 14.41 21.46
CA ARG A 741 -10.68 13.36 20.78
C ARG A 741 -11.69 13.94 19.79
N ARG A 742 -12.48 14.91 20.25
CA ARG A 742 -13.51 15.56 19.43
C ARG A 742 -12.89 16.38 18.30
N PHE A 743 -11.79 17.07 18.58
CA PHE A 743 -11.06 17.80 17.55
C PHE A 743 -10.55 16.90 16.43
N LEU A 744 -9.97 15.74 16.74
CA LEU A 744 -9.48 14.80 15.73
C LEU A 744 -10.63 14.25 14.87
N ALA A 745 -11.75 13.89 15.50
CA ALA A 745 -12.93 13.39 14.81
C ALA A 745 -13.56 14.42 13.87
N GLU A 746 -13.70 15.68 14.30
CA GLU A 746 -14.32 16.75 13.50
C GLU A 746 -13.39 17.30 12.40
N SER A 747 -12.07 17.33 12.62
CA SER A 747 -11.09 17.88 11.66
C SER A 747 -10.53 16.85 10.68
N GLY A 748 -10.67 15.55 10.95
CA GLY A 748 -10.03 14.47 10.19
C GLY A 748 -8.50 14.47 10.29
N LEU A 749 -7.94 15.14 11.31
CA LEU A 749 -6.51 15.14 11.61
C LEU A 749 -6.13 13.89 12.40
N THR A 750 -4.87 13.47 12.27
CA THR A 750 -4.28 12.38 13.08
C THR A 750 -3.46 12.95 14.24
N LEU A 751 -3.16 12.13 15.26
CA LEU A 751 -2.23 12.51 16.33
C LEU A 751 -0.87 12.98 15.80
N GLY A 752 -0.36 12.34 14.73
CA GLY A 752 0.86 12.75 14.03
C GLY A 752 0.80 14.18 13.45
N SER A 753 -0.39 14.64 13.04
CA SER A 753 -0.57 16.01 12.52
C SER A 753 -0.31 17.09 13.58
N ILE A 754 -0.52 16.74 14.86
CA ILE A 754 -0.31 17.61 16.03
C ILE A 754 1.09 17.37 16.59
N PHE A 755 1.38 16.14 17.04
CA PHE A 755 2.56 15.79 17.82
C PHE A 755 3.82 15.49 16.98
N GLY A 756 3.67 15.29 15.67
CA GLY A 756 4.82 15.21 14.75
C GLY A 756 5.60 16.53 14.67
N ARG A 757 4.99 17.65 15.08
CA ARG A 757 5.65 18.96 15.18
C ARG A 757 6.31 19.08 16.54
N SER A 758 7.62 18.87 16.59
CA SER A 758 8.33 18.88 17.87
C SER A 758 8.41 20.26 18.52
N LYS A 759 8.50 21.34 17.74
CA LYS A 759 8.63 22.71 18.25
C LYS A 759 8.00 23.79 17.36
N PHE A 760 7.47 24.85 17.97
CA PHE A 760 7.12 26.10 17.31
C PHE A 760 7.80 27.27 18.00
N ARG A 761 8.69 27.99 17.28
CA ARG A 761 9.54 29.06 17.85
C ARG A 761 10.32 28.63 19.11
N GLY A 762 10.75 27.37 19.15
CA GLY A 762 11.52 26.80 20.27
C GLY A 762 10.70 26.15 21.38
N GLU A 763 9.38 26.41 21.45
CA GLU A 763 8.48 25.79 22.42
C GLU A 763 7.94 24.45 21.92
N PRO A 764 7.76 23.42 22.79
CA PRO A 764 7.02 22.21 22.46
C PRO A 764 5.59 22.50 21.95
N VAL A 765 5.09 21.65 21.05
CA VAL A 765 3.72 21.75 20.53
C VAL A 765 2.92 20.56 21.04
N GLU A 766 2.10 20.82 22.05
CA GLU A 766 1.17 19.90 22.68
C GLU A 766 -0.21 20.57 22.85
N MET A 767 -1.20 19.86 23.37
CA MET A 767 -2.57 20.39 23.48
C MET A 767 -2.65 21.53 24.47
N THR A 768 -1.89 21.49 25.56
CA THR A 768 -1.78 22.62 26.50
C THR A 768 -1.31 23.90 25.79
N PHE A 769 -0.26 23.81 24.95
CA PHE A 769 0.20 24.92 24.12
C PHE A 769 -0.86 25.41 23.12
N ILE A 770 -1.56 24.50 22.44
CA ILE A 770 -2.60 24.85 21.46
C ILE A 770 -3.76 25.59 22.14
N ARG A 771 -4.26 25.06 23.28
CA ARG A 771 -5.33 25.69 24.07
C ARG A 771 -4.92 27.07 24.58
N HIS A 772 -3.69 27.22 25.07
CA HIS A 772 -3.16 28.51 25.52
C HIS A 772 -3.07 29.52 24.37
N ARG A 773 -2.52 29.13 23.21
CA ARG A 773 -2.43 30.02 22.03
C ARG A 773 -3.80 30.33 21.40
N ALA A 774 -4.78 29.44 21.55
CA ALA A 774 -6.16 29.66 21.14
C ALA A 774 -6.94 30.60 22.07
N GLY A 775 -6.37 30.98 23.22
CA GLY A 775 -7.04 31.80 24.24
C GLY A 775 -8.07 31.03 25.06
N LEU A 776 -7.98 29.70 25.10
CA LEU A 776 -8.92 28.80 25.80
C LEU A 776 -8.36 28.28 27.14
N ALA A 777 -7.06 28.46 27.40
CA ALA A 777 -6.42 28.16 28.68
C ALA A 777 -5.73 29.42 29.24
N ALA A 778 -5.88 29.66 30.54
CA ALA A 778 -5.41 30.88 31.20
C ALA A 778 -3.91 30.86 31.55
N THR A 779 -3.32 29.70 31.77
CA THR A 779 -1.92 29.54 32.19
C THR A 779 -1.25 28.36 31.51
N ILE A 780 0.05 28.46 31.31
CA ILE A 780 0.91 27.38 30.82
C ILE A 780 2.11 27.26 31.76
N ASP A 781 2.49 26.04 32.12
CA ASP A 781 3.65 25.80 32.96
C ASP A 781 4.94 26.05 32.16
N VAL A 782 5.64 27.11 32.56
CA VAL A 782 6.91 27.55 31.95
C VAL A 782 8.10 27.27 32.85
N SER A 783 7.92 26.52 33.95
CA SER A 783 9.04 26.05 34.76
C SER A 783 9.97 25.15 33.92
N PRO A 784 11.26 25.00 34.28
CA PRO A 784 12.16 24.09 33.59
C PRO A 784 11.61 22.66 33.51
N THR A 785 11.10 22.14 34.63
CA THR A 785 10.45 20.82 34.72
C THR A 785 9.18 20.76 33.88
N GLY A 786 8.30 21.76 33.99
CA GLY A 786 7.06 21.82 33.21
C GLY A 786 7.32 21.82 31.70
N THR A 787 8.27 22.64 31.24
CA THR A 787 8.69 22.71 29.83
C THR A 787 9.28 21.38 29.35
N TYR A 788 10.05 20.69 30.20
CA TYR A 788 10.56 19.36 29.91
C TYR A 788 9.43 18.34 29.75
N LEU A 789 8.50 18.27 30.71
CA LEU A 789 7.36 17.35 30.70
C LEU A 789 6.45 17.58 29.48
N ARG A 790 6.18 18.84 29.10
CA ARG A 790 5.44 19.19 27.88
C ARG A 790 6.07 18.57 26.62
N GLY A 791 7.41 18.60 26.54
CA GLY A 791 8.14 17.95 25.46
C GLY A 791 8.09 16.41 25.45
N ARG A 792 7.66 15.78 26.56
CA ARG A 792 7.54 14.33 26.73
C ARG A 792 6.15 13.78 26.43
N VAL A 793 5.09 14.60 26.43
CA VAL A 793 3.70 14.17 26.17
C VAL A 793 3.59 13.31 24.90
N ARG A 794 4.24 13.74 23.81
CA ARG A 794 4.24 13.00 22.52
C ARG A 794 4.75 11.56 22.61
N ASN A 795 5.55 11.23 23.63
CA ASN A 795 6.10 9.88 23.78
C ASN A 795 4.99 8.86 24.05
N PHE A 796 3.83 9.30 24.55
CA PHE A 796 2.70 8.47 24.92
C PHE A 796 1.62 8.37 23.83
N ALA A 797 1.76 9.09 22.71
CA ALA A 797 0.81 9.08 21.58
C ALA A 797 0.79 7.76 20.78
N HIS A 798 1.53 6.75 21.25
CA HIS A 798 1.50 5.39 20.70
C HIS A 798 0.86 4.39 21.66
N VAL A 799 0.57 4.77 22.92
CA VAL A 799 0.02 3.85 23.92
C VAL A 799 -1.40 3.48 23.49
N ASP A 800 -1.53 2.24 23.02
CA ASP A 800 -2.71 1.73 22.34
C ASP A 800 -3.54 0.74 23.17
N ASP A 801 -2.96 0.22 24.25
CA ASP A 801 -3.65 -0.72 25.13
C ASP A 801 -4.38 -0.02 26.30
N PRO A 802 -5.68 -0.29 26.51
CA PRO A 802 -6.47 0.39 27.54
C PRO A 802 -5.93 0.20 28.97
N ALA A 803 -5.40 -0.98 29.28
CA ALA A 803 -4.98 -1.32 30.65
C ALA A 803 -3.74 -0.53 31.07
N ARG A 804 -2.74 -0.41 30.19
CA ARG A 804 -1.55 0.43 30.41
C ARG A 804 -1.90 1.91 30.41
N ALA A 805 -2.77 2.36 29.50
CA ALA A 805 -3.21 3.75 29.49
C ALA A 805 -3.84 4.15 30.84
N GLN A 806 -4.75 3.32 31.35
CA GLN A 806 -5.36 3.52 32.68
C GLN A 806 -4.31 3.47 33.80
N ALA A 807 -3.36 2.53 33.74
CA ALA A 807 -2.29 2.43 34.73
C ALA A 807 -1.39 3.69 34.75
N TYR A 808 -0.98 4.19 33.59
CA TYR A 808 -0.14 5.39 33.47
C TYR A 808 -0.87 6.65 33.98
N VAL A 809 -2.16 6.79 33.66
CA VAL A 809 -2.98 7.89 34.20
C VAL A 809 -3.07 7.77 35.73
N ALA A 810 -3.37 6.58 36.26
CA ALA A 810 -3.47 6.37 37.70
C ALA A 810 -2.15 6.66 38.43
N LEU A 811 -1.01 6.23 37.88
CA LEU A 811 0.32 6.40 38.49
C LEU A 811 0.80 7.87 38.50
N SER A 812 0.46 8.62 37.46
CA SER A 812 0.81 10.04 37.30
C SER A 812 -0.17 11.01 37.98
N SER A 813 -1.37 10.55 38.34
CA SER A 813 -2.40 11.39 38.96
C SER A 813 -2.03 11.80 40.39
N PRO A 814 -2.31 13.05 40.81
CA PRO A 814 -2.08 13.51 42.19
C PRO A 814 -2.77 12.65 43.26
N GLN A 815 -3.89 12.01 42.92
CA GLN A 815 -4.66 11.12 43.81
C GLN A 815 -4.40 9.62 43.54
N GLY A 816 -3.33 9.32 42.80
CA GLY A 816 -2.95 7.97 42.42
C GLY A 816 -2.48 7.09 43.59
N PRO A 817 -2.40 5.76 43.40
CA PRO A 817 -1.91 4.82 44.40
C PRO A 817 -0.45 5.08 44.77
N GLN A 818 -0.09 4.97 46.05
CA GLN A 818 1.30 5.17 46.52
C GLN A 818 2.18 3.99 46.15
N TRP A 819 3.50 4.22 46.05
CA TRP A 819 4.48 3.20 45.63
C TRP A 819 4.37 1.90 46.46
N ASP A 820 4.17 2.04 47.77
CA ASP A 820 4.11 0.91 48.70
C ASP A 820 2.85 0.06 48.51
N ASP A 821 1.78 0.63 47.94
CA ASP A 821 0.50 -0.03 47.66
C ASP A 821 0.47 -0.70 46.27
N LEU A 822 1.49 -0.47 45.44
CA LEU A 822 1.56 -1.02 44.08
C LEU A 822 1.89 -2.52 44.11
N GLY A 823 1.03 -3.31 43.47
CA GLY A 823 1.31 -4.72 43.19
C GLY A 823 2.46 -4.89 42.18
N PRO A 824 3.00 -6.12 42.00
CA PRO A 824 4.16 -6.36 41.15
C PRO A 824 4.03 -5.80 39.73
N MET A 825 2.91 -6.08 39.06
CA MET A 825 2.65 -5.60 37.69
C MET A 825 2.56 -4.06 37.61
N GLN A 826 1.97 -3.41 38.63
CA GLN A 826 1.87 -1.95 38.67
C GLN A 826 3.24 -1.28 38.90
N ARG A 827 4.16 -1.94 39.61
CA ARG A 827 5.54 -1.45 39.76
C ARG A 827 6.29 -1.51 38.42
N ILE A 828 6.11 -2.57 37.64
CA ILE A 828 6.67 -2.66 36.28
C ILE A 828 6.08 -1.55 35.41
N ALA A 829 4.76 -1.31 35.47
CA ALA A 829 4.14 -0.21 34.73
C ALA A 829 4.68 1.16 35.15
N ALA A 830 5.00 1.36 36.44
CA ALA A 830 5.63 2.59 36.92
C ALA A 830 7.05 2.79 36.38
N GLU A 831 7.84 1.72 36.25
CA GLU A 831 9.15 1.78 35.61
C GLU A 831 9.04 2.12 34.12
N MET A 832 8.10 1.50 33.39
CA MET A 832 7.85 1.80 31.98
C MET A 832 7.46 3.29 31.80
N LEU A 833 6.55 3.80 32.63
CA LEU A 833 6.16 5.21 32.65
C LEU A 833 7.36 6.12 32.93
N PHE A 834 8.16 5.79 33.95
CA PHE A 834 9.33 6.57 34.34
C PHE A 834 10.34 6.70 33.20
N TYR A 835 10.73 5.59 32.56
CA TYR A 835 11.71 5.61 31.48
C TYR A 835 11.17 6.19 30.17
N SER A 836 9.85 6.26 29.99
CA SER A 836 9.21 7.00 28.89
C SER A 836 9.41 8.51 29.01
N VAL A 837 9.45 9.03 30.24
CA VAL A 837 9.70 10.45 30.54
C VAL A 837 11.20 10.73 30.62
N TRP A 838 11.94 9.88 31.34
CA TRP A 838 13.37 10.02 31.61
C TRP A 838 14.15 8.78 31.13
N PRO A 839 14.46 8.64 29.83
CA PRO A 839 15.15 7.47 29.26
C PRO A 839 16.44 7.05 29.95
N LYS A 840 17.17 8.01 30.54
CA LYS A 840 18.44 7.80 31.24
C LYS A 840 18.34 7.93 32.77
N GLY A 841 17.11 8.04 33.30
CA GLY A 841 16.89 8.34 34.72
C GLY A 841 17.42 9.70 35.16
N ARG A 842 17.52 10.67 34.24
CA ARG A 842 18.03 12.03 34.51
C ARG A 842 17.02 13.10 34.15
N ASP A 843 16.95 14.14 34.98
CA ASP A 843 16.04 15.28 34.82
C ASP A 843 16.49 16.30 33.75
N GLN A 844 15.82 17.46 33.69
CA GLN A 844 16.14 18.52 32.73
C GLN A 844 17.51 19.19 32.95
N ASP A 845 18.08 19.07 34.14
CA ASP A 845 19.37 19.62 34.54
C ASP A 845 20.48 18.55 34.52
N ASP A 846 20.20 17.40 33.88
CA ASP A 846 21.06 16.22 33.78
C ASP A 846 21.41 15.57 35.13
N GLN A 847 20.60 15.81 36.16
CA GLN A 847 20.77 15.21 37.49
C GLN A 847 20.04 13.86 37.57
N LEU A 848 20.66 12.89 38.26
CA LEU A 848 20.06 11.57 38.44
C LEU A 848 18.86 11.67 39.38
N ILE A 849 17.71 11.14 38.95
CA ILE A 849 16.53 11.03 39.80
C ILE A 849 16.76 9.85 40.75
N GLY A 850 16.62 10.10 42.06
CA GLY A 850 17.04 9.16 43.10
C GLY A 850 16.35 7.80 43.06
N SER A 851 15.09 7.76 42.65
CA SER A 851 14.30 6.53 42.53
C SER A 851 13.09 6.71 41.60
N ILE A 852 12.46 5.60 41.20
CA ILE A 852 11.19 5.62 40.44
C ILE A 852 10.10 6.35 41.24
N ARG A 853 10.09 6.19 42.57
CA ARG A 853 9.18 6.90 43.48
C ARG A 853 9.32 8.42 43.35
N ASP A 854 10.56 8.92 43.39
CA ASP A 854 10.81 10.37 43.26
C ASP A 854 10.33 10.89 41.89
N GLY A 855 10.51 10.10 40.84
CA GLY A 855 9.98 10.41 39.51
C GLY A 855 8.46 10.49 39.48
N LEU A 856 7.75 9.54 40.11
CA LEU A 856 6.29 9.59 40.21
C LEU A 856 5.82 10.81 40.99
N ASP A 857 6.50 11.17 42.08
CA ASP A 857 6.16 12.35 42.87
C ASP A 857 6.33 13.65 42.06
N VAL A 858 7.34 13.72 41.17
CA VAL A 858 7.47 14.81 40.20
C VAL A 858 6.28 14.85 39.24
N LEU A 859 5.83 13.72 38.69
CA LEU A 859 4.68 13.69 37.79
C LEU A 859 3.39 14.13 38.50
N ARG A 860 3.18 13.65 39.73
CA ARG A 860 2.00 13.95 40.56
C ARG A 860 1.91 15.42 40.97
N ALA A 861 3.05 16.10 41.10
CA ALA A 861 3.08 17.53 41.34
C ALA A 861 2.55 18.35 40.14
N HIS A 862 2.52 17.75 38.94
CA HIS A 862 2.10 18.40 37.69
C HIS A 862 0.79 17.77 37.17
N GLY A 863 -0.32 17.96 37.89
CA GLY A 863 -1.62 17.35 37.55
C GLY A 863 -2.06 17.54 36.10
N TRP A 864 -1.74 18.69 35.49
CA TRP A 864 -2.01 18.98 34.07
C TRP A 864 -1.38 17.95 33.12
N PHE A 865 -0.23 17.37 33.48
CA PHE A 865 0.45 16.37 32.68
C PHE A 865 -0.34 15.07 32.64
N SER A 866 -0.91 14.64 33.78
CA SER A 866 -1.75 13.43 33.86
C SER A 866 -3.04 13.59 33.05
N ASP A 867 -3.66 14.78 33.10
CA ASP A 867 -4.86 15.09 32.32
C ASP A 867 -4.56 15.09 30.81
N GLU A 868 -3.45 15.68 30.39
CA GLU A 868 -3.05 15.68 28.98
C GLU A 868 -2.63 14.29 28.49
N LEU A 869 -1.93 13.50 29.30
CA LEU A 869 -1.64 12.09 28.99
C LEU A 869 -2.92 11.28 28.79
N ARG A 870 -3.93 11.51 29.63
CA ARG A 870 -5.24 10.86 29.47
C ARG A 870 -5.85 11.16 28.11
N GLU A 871 -5.97 12.43 27.73
CA GLU A 871 -6.54 12.82 26.43
C GLU A 871 -5.79 12.19 25.25
N VAL A 872 -4.45 12.17 25.31
CA VAL A 872 -3.59 11.63 24.25
C VAL A 872 -3.70 10.10 24.15
N MET A 873 -3.63 9.40 25.28
CA MET A 873 -3.68 7.93 25.29
C MET A 873 -5.09 7.43 25.01
N GLU A 874 -6.16 8.07 25.48
CA GLU A 874 -7.53 7.74 25.09
C GLU A 874 -7.73 7.87 23.57
N SER A 875 -7.18 8.93 22.97
CA SER A 875 -7.22 9.11 21.50
C SER A 875 -6.41 8.03 20.76
N SER A 876 -5.33 7.54 21.36
CA SER A 876 -4.48 6.48 20.79
C SER A 876 -5.15 5.10 20.91
N VAL A 877 -5.78 4.82 22.06
CA VAL A 877 -6.59 3.61 22.30
C VAL A 877 -7.78 3.56 21.34
N ASP A 878 -8.50 4.66 21.16
CA ASP A 878 -9.62 4.77 20.21
C ASP A 878 -9.20 4.57 18.75
N ALA A 879 -7.97 4.96 18.41
CA ALA A 879 -7.40 4.77 17.07
C ALA A 879 -6.85 3.34 16.87
N SER A 880 -6.61 2.60 17.95
CA SER A 880 -6.09 1.24 17.88
C SER A 880 -7.14 0.28 17.34
N ARG A 881 -6.67 -0.73 16.59
CA ARG A 881 -7.49 -1.86 16.11
C ARG A 881 -6.90 -3.20 16.54
N ALA A 882 -5.89 -3.18 17.41
CA ALA A 882 -5.17 -4.38 17.81
C ALA A 882 -6.00 -5.23 18.79
N VAL A 883 -6.11 -6.53 18.52
CA VAL A 883 -6.67 -7.48 19.49
C VAL A 883 -5.57 -7.87 20.47
N PHE A 884 -5.66 -7.41 21.71
CA PHE A 884 -4.66 -7.64 22.75
C PHE A 884 -4.84 -8.98 23.46
N GLU A 885 -3.73 -9.62 23.83
CA GLU A 885 -3.73 -10.84 24.64
C GLU A 885 -2.55 -10.84 25.62
N ARG A 886 -2.72 -11.44 26.80
CA ARG A 886 -1.62 -11.56 27.77
C ARG A 886 -0.57 -12.56 27.27
N PRO A 887 0.73 -12.23 27.35
CA PRO A 887 1.79 -13.17 27.02
C PRO A 887 1.86 -14.30 28.05
N GLY A 888 2.30 -15.48 27.60
CA GLY A 888 2.63 -16.61 28.48
C GLY A 888 4.06 -16.54 29.04
N GLY A 889 4.51 -17.65 29.64
CA GLY A 889 5.89 -17.81 30.10
C GLY A 889 6.31 -16.81 31.18
N ASN A 890 7.58 -16.44 31.19
CA ASN A 890 8.17 -15.47 32.12
C ASN A 890 7.60 -14.04 31.96
N LEU A 891 6.86 -13.77 30.88
CA LEU A 891 6.21 -12.49 30.62
C LEU A 891 4.80 -12.35 31.21
N ALA A 892 4.20 -13.43 31.73
CA ALA A 892 2.82 -13.43 32.22
C ALA A 892 2.55 -12.42 33.36
N GLY A 893 3.58 -12.05 34.11
CA GLY A 893 3.51 -11.05 35.19
C GLY A 893 3.74 -9.61 34.75
N THR A 894 3.98 -9.35 33.46
CA THR A 894 4.30 -8.01 32.94
C THR A 894 3.07 -7.27 32.38
N PRO A 895 3.11 -5.93 32.29
CA PRO A 895 2.07 -5.14 31.60
C PRO A 895 2.09 -5.26 30.07
N LEU A 896 2.99 -6.06 29.49
CA LEU A 896 3.05 -6.23 28.03
C LEU A 896 1.85 -7.02 27.54
N MET A 897 1.32 -6.60 26.41
CA MET A 897 0.20 -7.23 25.70
C MET A 897 0.67 -7.57 24.30
N VAL A 898 0.42 -8.81 23.86
CA VAL A 898 0.70 -9.23 22.50
C VAL A 898 -0.15 -8.39 21.54
N HIS A 899 0.50 -7.85 20.51
CA HIS A 899 0.03 -6.84 19.55
C HIS A 899 -0.06 -5.40 20.08
N GLY A 900 0.35 -5.14 21.32
CA GLY A 900 0.55 -3.78 21.82
C GLY A 900 1.80 -3.13 21.23
N THR A 901 1.77 -1.79 21.15
CA THR A 901 2.90 -1.00 20.68
C THR A 901 3.66 -0.35 21.83
N TYR A 902 4.99 -0.39 21.74
CA TYR A 902 5.90 0.03 22.82
C TYR A 902 7.08 0.80 22.25
N ARG A 903 7.45 1.91 22.87
CA ARG A 903 8.78 2.47 22.62
C ARG A 903 9.85 1.55 23.21
N ARG A 904 11.06 1.71 22.69
CA ARG A 904 12.21 0.90 23.09
C ARG A 904 12.53 1.03 24.58
N GLU A 905 12.43 2.24 25.12
CA GLU A 905 12.69 2.48 26.55
C GLU A 905 11.66 1.77 27.43
N GLU A 906 10.39 1.72 26.99
CA GLU A 906 9.31 1.01 27.69
C GLU A 906 9.46 -0.50 27.63
N LEU A 907 9.75 -1.08 26.45
CA LEU A 907 9.89 -2.52 26.34
C LEU A 907 11.09 -3.02 27.15
N LEU A 908 12.19 -2.26 27.18
CA LEU A 908 13.38 -2.60 27.96
C LEU A 908 13.09 -2.54 29.47
N ALA A 909 12.38 -1.51 29.93
CA ALA A 909 11.93 -1.42 31.32
C ALA A 909 11.02 -2.60 31.70
N ALA A 910 10.09 -2.97 30.81
CA ALA A 910 9.14 -4.06 31.06
C ALA A 910 9.84 -5.42 31.30
N ILE A 911 10.92 -5.71 30.56
CA ILE A 911 11.68 -6.97 30.70
C ILE A 911 12.73 -6.95 31.82
N GLY A 912 12.91 -5.81 32.51
CA GLY A 912 13.78 -5.67 33.68
C GLY A 912 15.09 -4.89 33.47
N VAL A 913 15.23 -4.12 32.39
CA VAL A 913 16.36 -3.19 32.19
C VAL A 913 16.13 -1.89 32.97
N GLY A 914 17.15 -1.38 33.64
CA GLY A 914 17.08 -0.27 34.58
C GLY A 914 16.82 -0.70 36.03
N ARG A 915 16.59 -2.00 36.30
CA ARG A 915 16.41 -2.53 37.65
C ARG A 915 17.73 -2.92 38.30
N ALA A 916 17.88 -2.63 39.59
CA ALA A 916 19.05 -3.01 40.36
C ALA A 916 19.21 -4.54 40.53
N ASP A 917 18.10 -5.28 40.56
CA ASP A 917 18.03 -6.74 40.60
C ASP A 917 17.91 -7.37 39.20
N GLY A 918 17.94 -6.56 38.13
CA GLY A 918 17.91 -6.99 36.73
C GLY A 918 19.14 -6.56 35.95
N ASP A 919 18.95 -5.78 34.90
CA ASP A 919 20.05 -5.17 34.16
C ASP A 919 20.21 -3.72 34.61
N ALA A 920 21.34 -3.39 35.24
CA ALA A 920 21.61 -2.05 35.78
C ALA A 920 21.83 -0.98 34.70
N ARG A 921 21.94 -1.34 33.42
CA ARG A 921 22.01 -0.37 32.32
C ARG A 921 20.71 0.40 32.21
N MET A 922 20.80 1.70 31.95
CA MET A 922 19.61 2.51 31.69
C MET A 922 19.02 2.17 30.32
N PRO A 923 17.69 2.04 30.17
CA PRO A 923 17.04 1.74 28.90
C PRO A 923 17.48 2.66 27.74
N GLY A 924 17.70 3.95 28.01
CA GLY A 924 18.14 4.92 27.00
C GLY A 924 19.58 4.74 26.51
N ASP A 925 20.42 3.98 27.22
CA ASP A 925 21.83 3.74 26.86
C ASP A 925 22.05 2.44 26.07
N VAL A 926 21.13 1.47 26.21
CA VAL A 926 21.10 0.26 25.38
C VAL A 926 20.88 0.66 23.93
N ARG A 927 21.67 0.14 22.98
CA ARG A 927 21.52 0.40 21.52
C ARG A 927 21.39 -0.86 20.70
N GLU A 928 21.61 -2.01 21.32
CA GLU A 928 21.62 -3.33 20.72
C GLU A 928 20.19 -3.77 20.37
N GLY A 929 20.02 -4.41 19.21
CA GLY A 929 18.74 -4.99 18.79
C GLY A 929 18.40 -6.31 19.47
N VAL A 930 19.34 -6.90 20.21
CA VAL A 930 19.15 -8.15 20.96
C VAL A 930 19.60 -7.92 22.39
N VAL A 931 18.69 -8.12 23.35
CA VAL A 931 18.94 -7.89 24.78
C VAL A 931 18.53 -9.12 25.57
N TRP A 932 19.33 -9.47 26.58
CA TRP A 932 19.08 -10.61 27.48
C TRP A 932 19.08 -10.11 28.91
N VAL A 933 18.05 -10.43 29.68
CA VAL A 933 17.95 -10.09 31.12
C VAL A 933 17.94 -11.38 31.92
N GLU A 934 19.06 -11.66 32.61
CA GLU A 934 19.29 -12.95 33.28
C GLU A 934 18.37 -13.16 34.49
N SER A 935 18.03 -12.09 35.22
CA SER A 935 17.17 -12.18 36.41
C SER A 935 15.72 -12.53 36.10
N THR A 936 15.22 -12.09 34.93
CA THR A 936 13.86 -12.36 34.48
C THR A 936 13.78 -13.55 33.54
N GLY A 937 14.91 -14.02 33.01
CA GLY A 937 14.96 -15.11 32.04
C GLY A 937 14.29 -14.76 30.72
N ILE A 938 14.35 -13.49 30.30
CA ILE A 938 13.72 -12.97 29.07
C ILE A 938 14.81 -12.50 28.10
N GLY A 939 14.66 -12.91 26.83
CA GLY A 939 15.38 -12.33 25.69
C GLY A 939 14.46 -11.48 24.84
N ALA A 940 14.91 -10.31 24.38
CA ALA A 940 14.15 -9.44 23.49
C ALA A 940 14.86 -9.26 22.14
N LEU A 941 14.14 -9.55 21.06
CA LEU A 941 14.55 -9.30 19.67
C LEU A 941 13.81 -8.09 19.13
N SER A 942 14.53 -7.02 18.81
CA SER A 942 13.99 -5.81 18.19
C SER A 942 14.35 -5.78 16.70
N VAL A 943 13.33 -5.85 15.84
CA VAL A 943 13.47 -5.93 14.38
C VAL A 943 12.88 -4.70 13.72
N GLN A 944 13.57 -4.18 12.72
CA GLN A 944 13.07 -3.14 11.83
C GLN A 944 13.00 -3.69 10.41
N LEU A 945 11.79 -3.73 9.83
CA LEU A 945 11.53 -4.34 8.53
C LEU A 945 12.07 -3.50 7.36
N GLU A 946 11.83 -2.19 7.38
CA GLU A 946 12.27 -1.27 6.33
C GLU A 946 13.57 -0.57 6.73
N LYS A 947 14.61 -0.73 5.92
CA LYS A 947 15.94 -0.16 6.16
C LYS A 947 16.21 0.89 5.07
N ASP A 948 16.25 2.17 5.46
CA ASP A 948 16.57 3.27 4.52
C ASP A 948 18.03 3.17 4.07
N SER A 949 18.26 3.23 2.75
CA SER A 949 19.60 3.21 2.12
C SER A 949 20.52 4.35 2.58
N ASP A 950 19.94 5.47 3.03
CA ASP A 950 20.70 6.62 3.55
C ASP A 950 21.22 6.41 4.98
N THR A 951 20.73 5.39 5.71
CA THR A 951 21.04 5.19 7.14
C THR A 951 21.72 3.85 7.45
N PHE A 952 21.64 2.87 6.54
CA PHE A 952 22.18 1.53 6.72
C PHE A 952 23.22 1.21 5.63
N THR A 953 24.37 0.69 6.02
CA THR A 953 25.42 0.20 5.10
C THR A 953 25.09 -1.21 4.61
N ASP A 954 25.60 -1.63 3.44
CA ASP A 954 25.42 -2.99 2.87
C ASP A 954 25.73 -4.13 3.87
N SER A 955 26.60 -3.88 4.85
CA SER A 955 26.93 -4.80 5.94
C SER A 955 25.86 -4.99 7.03
N THR A 956 24.76 -4.24 6.99
CA THR A 956 23.66 -4.21 7.99
C THR A 956 22.27 -4.51 7.42
N MET A 957 22.16 -4.83 6.12
CA MET A 957 20.91 -5.28 5.50
C MET A 957 20.61 -6.75 5.82
N TYR A 958 20.13 -7.02 7.04
CA TYR A 958 19.63 -8.35 7.42
C TYR A 958 18.29 -8.66 6.72
N ALA A 959 18.10 -9.89 6.24
CA ALA A 959 16.81 -10.33 5.70
C ALA A 959 15.88 -10.69 6.87
N ASP A 960 14.95 -9.79 7.21
CA ASP A 960 13.95 -10.00 8.26
C ASP A 960 12.56 -9.89 7.64
N TYR A 961 11.82 -10.99 7.56
CA TYR A 961 10.52 -11.02 6.88
C TYR A 961 9.59 -12.11 7.41
N ALA A 962 8.28 -11.93 7.21
CA ALA A 962 7.30 -12.97 7.53
C ALA A 962 7.21 -13.99 6.38
N ILE A 963 7.38 -15.27 6.69
CA ILE A 963 7.18 -16.38 5.74
C ILE A 963 5.67 -16.61 5.54
N ASN A 964 4.93 -16.66 6.65
CA ASN A 964 3.47 -16.69 6.71
C ASN A 964 3.00 -16.01 8.00
N ASP A 965 1.73 -16.15 8.35
CA ASP A 965 1.14 -15.54 9.56
C ASP A 965 1.70 -16.09 10.88
N THR A 966 2.35 -17.26 10.88
CA THR A 966 2.88 -17.92 12.09
C THR A 966 4.40 -18.16 12.07
N LEU A 967 5.07 -17.94 10.93
CA LEU A 967 6.50 -18.17 10.74
C LEU A 967 7.20 -16.88 10.34
N PHE A 968 8.26 -16.53 11.07
CA PHE A 968 9.05 -15.33 10.86
C PHE A 968 10.52 -15.68 10.61
N HIS A 969 11.09 -15.17 9.52
CA HIS A 969 12.50 -15.29 9.21
C HIS A 969 13.27 -14.11 9.79
N TRP A 970 14.37 -14.41 10.48
CA TRP A 970 15.23 -13.42 11.12
C TRP A 970 16.70 -13.75 10.90
N GLN A 971 17.53 -12.75 10.65
CA GLN A 971 18.97 -12.92 10.54
C GLN A 971 19.73 -12.25 11.69
N SER A 972 20.72 -12.96 12.22
CA SER A 972 21.58 -12.45 13.29
C SER A 972 22.54 -11.37 12.81
N GLN A 973 23.20 -10.68 13.74
CA GLN A 973 24.31 -9.78 13.36
C GLN A 973 25.40 -10.54 12.58
N SER A 974 26.09 -9.85 11.68
CA SER A 974 27.04 -10.43 10.71
C SER A 974 28.20 -11.20 11.33
N ALA A 975 28.57 -10.88 12.57
CA ALA A 975 29.63 -11.56 13.32
C ALA A 975 29.14 -12.74 14.19
N THR A 976 27.82 -12.89 14.38
CA THR A 976 27.24 -13.91 15.27
C THR A 976 27.29 -15.29 14.61
N THR A 977 27.91 -16.25 15.30
CA THR A 977 28.02 -17.66 14.86
C THR A 977 27.26 -18.60 15.79
N PRO A 978 26.86 -19.81 15.35
CA PRO A 978 26.19 -20.79 16.21
C PRO A 978 26.99 -21.11 17.48
N GLY A 979 28.32 -21.13 17.38
CA GLY A 979 29.23 -21.38 18.50
C GLY A 979 29.45 -20.19 19.44
N SER A 980 29.06 -18.97 19.06
CA SER A 980 29.19 -17.78 19.91
C SER A 980 28.23 -17.82 21.11
N SER A 981 28.53 -17.09 22.18
CA SER A 981 27.65 -17.01 23.36
C SER A 981 26.23 -16.54 23.01
N SER A 982 26.12 -15.51 22.16
CA SER A 982 24.84 -15.03 21.63
C SER A 982 24.14 -16.06 20.74
N GLY A 983 24.88 -16.78 19.89
CA GLY A 983 24.34 -17.87 19.06
C GLY A 983 23.77 -19.02 19.88
N ARG A 984 24.53 -19.50 20.88
CA ARG A 984 24.07 -20.57 21.79
C ARG A 984 22.82 -20.19 22.58
N ARG A 985 22.68 -18.91 22.98
CA ARG A 985 21.45 -18.40 23.61
C ARG A 985 20.25 -18.45 22.67
N LEU A 986 20.43 -18.04 21.42
CA LEU A 986 19.37 -18.09 20.40
C LEU A 986 18.96 -19.52 20.05
N LEU A 987 19.91 -20.47 20.05
CA LEU A 987 19.66 -21.87 19.70
C LEU A 987 19.18 -22.72 20.87
N GLY A 988 19.01 -22.14 22.07
CA GLY A 988 18.54 -22.88 23.26
C GLY A 988 19.60 -23.80 23.88
N GLU A 989 20.87 -23.65 23.51
CA GLU A 989 22.01 -24.47 23.99
C GLU A 989 22.77 -23.82 25.16
N HIS A 990 22.14 -22.85 25.84
CA HIS A 990 22.70 -22.12 26.97
C HIS A 990 22.31 -22.78 28.31
N ALA A 991 23.14 -22.62 29.34
CA ALA A 991 22.93 -23.23 30.67
C ALA A 991 21.63 -22.78 31.37
N GLN A 992 21.13 -21.61 31.00
CA GLN A 992 19.84 -21.04 31.43
C GLN A 992 18.93 -20.91 30.20
N SER A 993 17.69 -21.40 30.30
CA SER A 993 16.65 -21.25 29.28
C SER A 993 16.04 -19.84 29.36
N PHE A 994 15.79 -19.23 28.19
CA PHE A 994 15.19 -17.91 28.06
C PHE A 994 13.90 -17.99 27.24
N ASP A 995 12.87 -17.27 27.67
CA ASP A 995 11.71 -16.99 26.84
C ASP A 995 12.06 -15.83 25.90
N LEU A 996 11.93 -16.05 24.59
CA LEU A 996 12.31 -15.07 23.56
C LEU A 996 11.09 -14.29 23.06
N ALA A 997 11.13 -12.96 23.24
CA ALA A 997 10.10 -12.02 22.85
C ALA A 997 10.49 -11.28 21.57
N LEU A 998 9.61 -11.29 20.57
CA LEU A 998 9.84 -10.62 19.29
C LEU A 998 9.08 -9.29 19.21
N PHE A 999 9.81 -8.21 18.92
CA PHE A 999 9.32 -6.86 18.77
C PHE A 999 9.65 -6.36 17.37
N VAL A 1000 8.65 -5.96 16.60
CA VAL A 1000 8.81 -5.59 15.20
C VAL A 1000 8.30 -4.18 14.96
N ARG A 1001 9.06 -3.36 14.23
CA ARG A 1001 8.60 -2.08 13.69
C ARG A 1001 8.79 -2.05 12.17
N GLN A 1002 7.94 -1.29 11.50
CA GLN A 1002 8.04 -1.12 10.06
C GLN A 1002 9.23 -0.22 9.70
N ARG A 1003 9.26 1.03 10.18
CA ARG A 1003 10.31 2.03 9.90
C ARG A 1003 10.95 2.55 11.18
N GLY A 1004 12.09 3.23 11.07
CA GLY A 1004 12.73 3.91 12.20
C GLY A 1004 12.04 5.22 12.62
N ASN A 1005 11.33 5.86 11.69
CA ASN A 1005 10.59 7.11 11.88
C ASN A 1005 9.14 6.92 11.43
N ASP A 1006 8.21 7.61 12.08
CA ASP A 1006 6.78 7.64 11.78
C ASP A 1006 6.25 9.08 11.76
N ASP A 1007 4.92 9.23 11.64
CA ASP A 1007 4.24 10.53 11.65
C ASP A 1007 4.36 11.28 13.00
N LEU A 1008 4.74 10.58 14.08
CA LEU A 1008 5.03 11.17 15.40
C LEU A 1008 6.50 11.61 15.53
N GLY A 1009 7.35 11.27 14.56
CA GLY A 1009 8.72 11.73 14.41
C GLY A 1009 9.75 10.61 14.50
N LYS A 1010 10.88 10.88 15.18
CA LYS A 1010 11.97 9.91 15.31
C LYS A 1010 11.67 8.86 16.37
N GLY A 1011 12.00 7.60 16.07
CA GLY A 1011 11.85 6.48 17.00
C GLY A 1011 10.42 5.97 17.03
N ALA A 1012 9.98 5.41 15.91
CA ALA A 1012 8.69 4.72 15.80
C ALA A 1012 8.61 3.55 16.81
N PRO A 1013 7.41 3.29 17.39
CA PRO A 1013 7.21 2.22 18.36
C PRO A 1013 7.33 0.84 17.72
N TYR A 1014 7.62 -0.17 18.54
CA TYR A 1014 7.63 -1.58 18.16
C TYR A 1014 6.32 -2.25 18.54
N THR A 1015 5.78 -3.08 17.65
CA THR A 1015 4.68 -4.00 17.95
C THR A 1015 5.23 -5.26 18.59
N PHE A 1016 4.71 -5.67 19.74
CA PHE A 1016 5.09 -6.92 20.39
C PHE A 1016 4.35 -8.12 19.78
N LEU A 1017 5.06 -9.09 19.20
CA LEU A 1017 4.46 -10.26 18.54
C LEU A 1017 4.27 -11.48 19.45
N GLY A 1018 4.62 -11.34 20.72
CA GLY A 1018 4.58 -12.44 21.68
C GLY A 1018 5.89 -13.22 21.72
N LEU A 1019 5.79 -14.38 22.37
CA LEU A 1019 6.90 -15.32 22.50
C LEU A 1019 7.05 -16.16 21.23
N VAL A 1020 8.30 -16.53 20.91
CA VAL A 1020 8.65 -17.29 19.72
C VAL A 1020 9.42 -18.57 20.05
N ASP A 1021 9.20 -19.59 19.22
CA ASP A 1021 9.83 -20.90 19.35
C ASP A 1021 10.73 -21.18 18.12
N LEU A 1022 11.91 -21.77 18.35
CA LEU A 1022 12.86 -22.09 17.29
C LEU A 1022 12.31 -23.21 16.38
N VAL A 1023 12.30 -23.00 15.06
CA VAL A 1023 11.92 -24.04 14.08
C VAL A 1023 13.14 -24.62 13.39
N SER A 1024 13.97 -23.77 12.80
CA SER A 1024 15.17 -24.17 12.06
C SER A 1024 16.16 -23.01 11.95
N TYR A 1025 17.44 -23.32 11.73
CA TYR A 1025 18.46 -22.32 11.43
C TYR A 1025 19.44 -22.83 10.36
N SER A 1026 20.07 -21.91 9.65
CA SER A 1026 21.09 -22.18 8.63
C SER A 1026 22.10 -21.04 8.53
N GLY A 1027 23.30 -21.30 8.02
CA GLY A 1027 24.35 -20.30 7.91
C GLY A 1027 25.20 -20.15 9.18
N SER A 1028 26.36 -19.52 9.04
CA SER A 1028 27.35 -19.40 10.12
C SER A 1028 27.72 -17.95 10.43
N LYS A 1029 27.78 -17.06 9.43
CA LYS A 1029 28.03 -15.61 9.57
C LYS A 1029 27.29 -14.84 8.46
N PRO A 1030 26.07 -14.33 8.69
CA PRO A 1030 25.22 -14.46 9.88
C PRO A 1030 24.48 -15.82 9.96
N ILE A 1031 23.85 -16.08 11.10
CA ILE A 1031 22.86 -17.16 11.28
C ILE A 1031 21.51 -16.67 10.76
N SER A 1032 20.88 -17.44 9.88
CA SER A 1032 19.48 -17.26 9.48
C SER A 1032 18.60 -18.20 10.30
N ILE A 1033 17.60 -17.66 11.00
CA ILE A 1033 16.72 -18.42 11.91
C ILE A 1033 15.27 -18.26 11.46
N THR A 1034 14.52 -19.36 11.52
CA THR A 1034 13.06 -19.37 11.37
C THR A 1034 12.41 -19.56 12.74
N TRP A 1035 11.64 -18.57 13.15
CA TRP A 1035 10.87 -18.53 14.38
C TRP A 1035 9.42 -18.88 14.13
N ARG A 1036 8.81 -19.68 15.02
CA ARG A 1036 7.36 -19.87 15.10
C ARG A 1036 6.79 -18.92 16.13
N LEU A 1037 5.84 -18.09 15.71
CA LEU A 1037 5.07 -17.22 16.59
C LEU A 1037 4.02 -18.06 17.31
N ARG A 1038 3.91 -17.91 18.64
CA ARG A 1038 2.84 -18.57 19.41
C ARG A 1038 1.45 -17.97 19.12
N ARG A 1039 1.42 -16.75 18.58
CA ARG A 1039 0.21 -16.06 18.12
C ARG A 1039 0.41 -15.62 16.67
N PRO A 1040 -0.58 -15.82 15.77
CA PRO A 1040 -0.47 -15.34 14.41
C PRO A 1040 -0.32 -13.81 14.33
N LEU A 1041 0.49 -13.35 13.37
CA LEU A 1041 0.64 -11.94 13.03
C LEU A 1041 -0.72 -11.32 12.70
N PRO A 1042 -1.00 -10.09 13.18
CA PRO A 1042 -2.08 -9.29 12.63
C PRO A 1042 -1.90 -9.13 11.12
N GLN A 1043 -2.97 -9.31 10.36
CA GLN A 1043 -2.91 -9.36 8.89
C GLN A 1043 -2.24 -8.12 8.28
N GLY A 1044 -2.48 -6.92 8.82
CA GLY A 1044 -1.82 -5.69 8.35
C GLY A 1044 -0.29 -5.72 8.52
N LEU A 1045 0.20 -6.20 9.66
CA LEU A 1045 1.64 -6.34 9.90
C LEU A 1045 2.25 -7.50 9.12
N TYR A 1046 1.49 -8.59 8.90
CA TYR A 1046 1.91 -9.68 8.02
C TYR A 1046 2.17 -9.19 6.59
N LEU A 1047 1.29 -8.37 6.03
CA LEU A 1047 1.49 -7.79 4.69
C LEU A 1047 2.75 -6.91 4.63
N ALA A 1048 2.97 -6.07 5.63
CA ALA A 1048 4.17 -5.22 5.71
C ALA A 1048 5.46 -6.04 5.89
N ALA A 1049 5.43 -7.08 6.72
CA ALA A 1049 6.56 -7.98 6.96
C ALA A 1049 6.85 -8.91 5.78
N ARG A 1050 5.83 -9.30 5.01
CA ARG A 1050 5.98 -10.08 3.78
C ARG A 1050 6.58 -9.22 2.67
N ALA A 1051 6.17 -7.96 2.56
CA ALA A 1051 6.74 -7.02 1.59
C ALA A 1051 8.21 -6.66 1.86
N ALA A 1052 8.76 -7.03 3.03
CA ALA A 1052 10.19 -6.92 3.30
C ALA A 1052 11.01 -8.12 2.77
N ALA A 1053 10.34 -9.21 2.34
CA ALA A 1053 10.99 -10.36 1.68
C ALA A 1053 11.33 -10.09 0.21
N THR A 1054 10.72 -9.06 -0.35
CA THR A 1054 10.83 -8.59 -1.73
C THR A 1054 11.51 -7.25 -1.73
#